data_AF-A0A364KXY8-F1
#
_entry.id   AF-A0A364KXY8-F1
#
_cell.length_a   1.000
_cell.length_b   1.000
_cell.length_c   1.000
_cell.angle_alpha   90.00
_cell.angle_beta   90.00
_cell.angle_gamma   90.00
#
_symmetry.space_group_name_H-M   'P 1'
#
loop_
_entity.id
_entity.type
_entity.pdbx_description
1 polymer ?
#
loop_
_entity_poly.entity_id
_entity_poly.type
_entity_poly.pdbx_seq_one_letter_code
_entity_poly.pdbx_strand_id
1 'polypeptide(L)'
;MSSAKAENQNTVSESTILRVYNYEPGTKSIKQKKTLQMPIEQDLNKITLEFIRSLLVQKKVFDSPDVTTPFCDTVGAEMDDSMTFSVYLNQLDDEEDAGSGKNDNDKVEGDQENDQNQTTSKSKEKGTASSGVNFLKVYYKKRKVQQNLEDPAKEFLKKQLDLKLQSAPELKDIRAELLSSAFNADKWRASATGKRSVAANLNERDWSVITRTNCLLSGYKLAFEPKPAKKNEKGEVVEKAQTIPIGVERSPYNAFRLKERIFDDYEVAAPPSKAIDSNDSQGVNAPSLRFSFRIPRFQVDDSSYVNVIETSTALQSSLAKSSFSNSSVEASAGGSFWGVSAAVKAGFQQGRQEQSLTAKSDKEDNIHITYNFPRVTVFLDANSLELTPEVKKDIAKVKDQPSLENFREKYGDVFSQRVKLGGKLTSSTHIKSKSESEQSKRENQLKIAAAASFSGGYGSFSAEGSSSSGEQKDTGTDKQDFSSTLSWEATGGDTTLCNDPPKWCSTVGSFYNWRIVEHDAPIALSKLISTFDGFEDFEEKIERAAGYEPLETGKHVYIDVKLFETTTGLPLIASTTKNPLARAVENIIQAYPNESPSFGTSKEDLQRQVSSGGVRIGEDHHDPGAIWTLARWAKKGEDSKHHPYGVKSYLFNKSMRKGAKYLGVTDSISRTDASGFLYPTSESEKAWFTFQSPYGIPPKTGSILTNDVVELRVRDKGDSADLGILMKSAYTGHDEKLSKVINEDIQKVPGFVPRLATGKKSQVVKDGDQRFLQFRVEVVES
;
A
#
# COMPACT_ATOMS: atom_id res chain seq x y z
N MET A 1 -46.24 -70.27 36.56
CA MET A 1 -46.39 -70.89 35.23
C MET A 1 -47.27 -69.99 34.39
N SER A 2 -46.72 -69.32 33.38
CA SER A 2 -47.32 -69.23 32.04
C SER A 2 -46.47 -68.30 31.18
N SER A 3 -46.16 -68.81 30.00
CA SER A 3 -45.69 -68.12 28.81
C SER A 3 -46.64 -66.98 28.41
N ALA A 4 -46.12 -65.88 27.86
CA ALA A 4 -46.82 -65.08 26.85
C ALA A 4 -45.89 -64.05 26.15
N LYS A 5 -45.64 -64.32 24.87
CA LYS A 5 -45.53 -63.42 23.71
C LYS A 5 -44.66 -62.15 23.78
N ALA A 6 -43.63 -62.17 22.94
CA ALA A 6 -43.13 -61.00 22.25
C ALA A 6 -44.20 -60.46 21.29
N GLU A 7 -44.44 -59.14 21.31
CA GLU A 7 -44.86 -58.38 20.14
C GLU A 7 -44.46 -56.91 20.29
N ASN A 8 -44.11 -56.35 19.16
CA ASN A 8 -43.30 -55.16 18.91
C ASN A 8 -44.19 -53.90 18.82
N GLN A 9 -43.78 -52.76 19.39
CA GLN A 9 -44.21 -51.45 18.91
C GLN A 9 -43.06 -50.43 18.94
N ASN A 10 -42.63 -50.08 17.72
CA ASN A 10 -41.81 -48.96 17.29
C ASN A 10 -42.18 -47.62 17.93
N THR A 11 -41.18 -46.91 18.46
CA THR A 11 -41.16 -45.43 18.45
C THR A 11 -40.23 -44.98 17.33
N VAL A 12 -40.82 -44.50 16.23
CA VAL A 12 -40.12 -43.95 15.06
C VAL A 12 -39.50 -42.62 15.45
N SER A 13 -38.17 -42.54 15.51
CA SER A 13 -37.44 -41.27 15.55
C SER A 13 -37.61 -40.60 14.18
N GLU A 14 -38.26 -39.43 14.11
CA GLU A 14 -38.35 -38.63 12.89
C GLU A 14 -36.94 -38.19 12.46
N SER A 15 -36.39 -38.83 11.43
CA SER A 15 -35.09 -38.47 10.90
C SER A 15 -35.26 -37.38 9.84
N THR A 16 -34.79 -36.16 10.10
CA THR A 16 -34.70 -35.11 9.08
C THR A 16 -33.52 -35.39 8.15
N ILE A 17 -33.77 -35.46 6.85
CA ILE A 17 -32.77 -35.76 5.83
C ILE A 17 -32.51 -34.51 4.97
N LEU A 18 -31.24 -34.07 4.94
CA LEU A 18 -30.77 -32.98 4.10
C LEU A 18 -30.21 -33.52 2.78
N ARG A 19 -30.80 -33.11 1.65
CA ARG A 19 -30.33 -33.37 0.30
C ARG A 19 -29.57 -32.15 -0.22
N VAL A 20 -28.31 -32.36 -0.57
CA VAL A 20 -27.41 -31.31 -1.03
C VAL A 20 -27.28 -31.40 -2.54
N TYR A 21 -27.57 -30.30 -3.22
CA TYR A 21 -27.52 -30.15 -4.66
C TYR A 21 -26.48 -29.10 -5.05
N ASN A 22 -25.88 -29.27 -6.22
CA ASN A 22 -25.00 -28.27 -6.81
C ASN A 22 -25.63 -27.69 -8.08
N TYR A 23 -25.55 -26.36 -8.21
CA TYR A 23 -25.98 -25.62 -9.39
C TYR A 23 -24.75 -25.30 -10.25
N GLU A 24 -24.78 -25.69 -11.54
CA GLU A 24 -23.73 -25.40 -12.52
C GLU A 24 -24.13 -24.17 -13.38
N PRO A 25 -23.52 -22.98 -13.21
CA PRO A 25 -23.97 -21.75 -13.87
C PRO A 25 -23.87 -21.77 -15.40
N GLY A 26 -22.92 -22.53 -15.95
CA GLY A 26 -22.72 -22.60 -17.40
C GLY A 26 -23.83 -23.35 -18.12
N THR A 27 -24.39 -24.39 -17.51
CA THR A 27 -25.44 -25.24 -18.10
C THR A 27 -26.82 -25.01 -17.48
N LYS A 28 -26.89 -24.20 -16.41
CA LYS A 28 -28.08 -24.01 -15.56
C LYS A 28 -28.68 -25.34 -15.06
N SER A 29 -27.84 -26.36 -14.89
CA SER A 29 -28.27 -27.69 -14.46
C SER A 29 -27.99 -27.91 -12.98
N ILE A 30 -28.94 -28.52 -12.28
CA ILE A 30 -28.81 -28.91 -10.87
C ILE A 30 -28.51 -30.41 -10.78
N LYS A 31 -27.50 -30.82 -10.00
CA LYS A 31 -27.22 -32.24 -9.71
C LYS A 31 -27.20 -32.49 -8.20
N GLN A 32 -27.72 -33.62 -7.76
CA GLN A 32 -27.67 -33.99 -6.34
C GLN A 32 -26.27 -34.51 -6.01
N LYS A 33 -25.57 -33.90 -5.04
CA LYS A 33 -24.22 -34.33 -4.64
C LYS A 33 -24.26 -35.40 -3.56
N LYS A 34 -25.03 -35.18 -2.48
CA LYS A 34 -25.09 -36.13 -1.36
C LYS A 34 -26.36 -35.94 -0.53
N THR A 35 -26.74 -36.98 0.18
CA THR A 35 -27.83 -36.98 1.16
C THR A 35 -27.26 -37.27 2.53
N LEU A 36 -27.60 -36.45 3.51
CA LEU A 36 -27.16 -36.55 4.89
C LEU A 36 -28.36 -36.64 5.81
N GLN A 37 -28.25 -37.45 6.86
CA GLN A 37 -29.16 -37.34 7.99
C GLN A 37 -28.69 -36.17 8.87
N MET A 38 -29.57 -35.21 9.14
CA MET A 38 -29.23 -34.11 10.04
C MET A 38 -29.15 -34.64 11.47
N PRO A 39 -28.06 -34.39 12.20
CA PRO A 39 -27.88 -34.95 13.54
C PRO A 39 -28.70 -34.23 14.64
N ILE A 40 -29.73 -33.44 14.31
CA ILE A 40 -30.24 -32.43 15.24
C ILE A 40 -31.78 -32.32 15.27
N GLU A 41 -32.36 -32.44 16.46
CA GLU A 41 -33.74 -32.03 16.84
C GLU A 41 -33.85 -30.51 17.11
N GLN A 42 -33.13 -29.66 16.38
CA GLN A 42 -33.13 -28.20 16.60
C GLN A 42 -34.08 -27.47 15.64
N ASP A 43 -34.71 -26.42 16.17
CA ASP A 43 -35.63 -25.52 15.47
C ASP A 43 -34.95 -24.87 14.24
N LEU A 44 -35.50 -25.13 13.04
CA LEU A 44 -35.00 -24.63 11.76
C LEU A 44 -34.93 -23.09 11.69
N ASN A 45 -35.70 -22.39 12.54
CA ASN A 45 -35.68 -20.92 12.63
C ASN A 45 -34.42 -20.35 13.30
N LYS A 46 -33.59 -21.21 13.93
CA LYS A 46 -32.37 -20.78 14.64
C LYS A 46 -31.09 -21.21 13.94
N ILE A 47 -31.20 -21.99 12.86
CA ILE A 47 -30.06 -22.48 12.09
C ILE A 47 -29.83 -21.52 10.91
N THR A 48 -28.59 -21.07 10.70
CA THR A 48 -28.20 -20.26 9.54
C THR A 48 -27.55 -21.12 8.45
N LEU A 49 -27.47 -20.58 7.23
CA LEU A 49 -26.75 -21.24 6.14
C LEU A 49 -25.26 -21.43 6.45
N GLU A 50 -24.64 -20.52 7.21
CA GLU A 50 -23.26 -20.68 7.73
C GLU A 50 -23.10 -21.95 8.60
N PHE A 51 -24.09 -22.23 9.44
CA PHE A 51 -24.10 -23.46 10.23
C PHE A 51 -24.24 -24.69 9.33
N ILE A 52 -25.10 -24.63 8.31
CA ILE A 52 -25.24 -25.71 7.32
C ILE A 52 -23.92 -25.91 6.56
N ARG A 53 -23.23 -24.85 6.14
CA ARG A 53 -21.89 -24.92 5.51
C ARG A 53 -20.89 -25.63 6.42
N SER A 54 -20.84 -25.25 7.69
CA SER A 54 -19.95 -25.88 8.68
C SER A 54 -20.24 -27.39 8.83
N LEU A 55 -21.51 -27.79 8.85
CA LEU A 55 -21.92 -29.20 8.87
C LEU A 55 -21.49 -29.95 7.59
N LEU A 56 -21.64 -29.33 6.42
CA LEU A 56 -21.23 -29.92 5.14
C LEU A 56 -19.71 -30.07 5.02
N VAL A 57 -18.92 -29.15 5.57
CA VAL A 57 -17.46 -29.26 5.67
C VAL A 57 -17.07 -30.37 6.63
N GLN A 58 -17.66 -30.41 7.83
CA GLN A 58 -17.37 -31.43 8.84
C GLN A 58 -17.68 -32.84 8.33
N LYS A 59 -18.80 -33.02 7.62
CA LYS A 59 -19.19 -34.30 7.00
C LYS A 59 -18.51 -34.59 5.66
N LYS A 60 -17.53 -33.76 5.27
CA LYS A 60 -16.74 -33.87 4.02
C LYS A 60 -17.62 -33.99 2.77
N VAL A 61 -18.67 -33.16 2.69
CA VAL A 61 -19.53 -33.01 1.50
C VAL A 61 -19.01 -31.89 0.60
N PHE A 62 -18.47 -30.83 1.20
CA PHE A 62 -17.67 -29.84 0.48
C PHE A 62 -16.22 -30.31 0.39
N ASP A 63 -15.73 -30.35 -0.84
CA ASP A 63 -14.30 -30.49 -1.14
C ASP A 63 -13.64 -29.10 -1.01
N SER A 64 -12.31 -29.03 -0.91
CA SER A 64 -11.58 -27.76 -0.73
C SER A 64 -12.06 -26.58 -1.60
N PRO A 65 -12.43 -26.73 -2.88
CA PRO A 65 -12.92 -25.61 -3.69
C PRO A 65 -14.39 -25.23 -3.43
N ASP A 66 -15.20 -26.11 -2.84
CA ASP A 66 -16.63 -25.91 -2.58
C ASP A 66 -16.89 -25.21 -1.23
N VAL A 67 -15.89 -25.18 -0.33
CA VAL A 67 -16.06 -24.60 1.01
C VAL A 67 -16.46 -23.13 0.95
N THR A 68 -15.90 -22.38 0.00
CA THR A 68 -16.13 -20.93 -0.17
C THR A 68 -17.19 -20.59 -1.21
N THR A 69 -17.94 -21.57 -1.74
CA THR A 69 -18.96 -21.29 -2.77
C THR A 69 -20.29 -20.90 -2.13
N PRO A 70 -20.95 -19.82 -2.58
CA PRO A 70 -22.20 -19.36 -1.99
C PRO A 70 -23.30 -20.42 -2.15
N PHE A 71 -24.21 -20.47 -1.17
CA PHE A 71 -25.49 -21.15 -1.38
C PHE A 71 -26.31 -20.38 -2.41
N CYS A 72 -27.24 -21.06 -3.05
CA CYS A 72 -28.12 -20.45 -4.03
C CYS A 72 -29.53 -21.03 -3.97
N ASP A 73 -30.45 -20.40 -4.69
CA ASP A 73 -31.76 -20.97 -5.03
C ASP A 73 -31.68 -21.93 -6.23
N THR A 74 -32.84 -22.30 -6.77
CA THR A 74 -32.93 -23.22 -7.91
C THR A 74 -32.52 -22.57 -9.23
N VAL A 75 -32.64 -21.25 -9.34
CA VAL A 75 -32.24 -20.49 -10.54
C VAL A 75 -30.79 -20.01 -10.50
N GLY A 76 -30.12 -20.14 -9.35
CA GLY A 76 -28.69 -19.86 -9.14
C GLY A 76 -28.38 -18.47 -8.56
N ALA A 77 -29.37 -17.77 -7.99
CA ALA A 77 -29.17 -16.53 -7.26
C ALA A 77 -28.53 -16.82 -5.89
N GLU A 78 -27.56 -16.01 -5.51
CA GLU A 78 -26.70 -16.28 -4.34
C GLU A 78 -27.39 -15.85 -3.04
N MET A 79 -27.33 -16.72 -2.03
CA MET A 79 -27.90 -16.50 -0.71
C MET A 79 -26.80 -16.25 0.31
N ASP A 80 -27.01 -15.24 1.15
CA ASP A 80 -26.06 -14.86 2.19
C ASP A 80 -26.02 -15.92 3.31
N ASP A 81 -24.83 -16.26 3.77
CA ASP A 81 -24.61 -17.30 4.78
C ASP A 81 -25.27 -16.94 6.14
N SER A 82 -25.57 -15.66 6.40
CA SER A 82 -26.30 -15.20 7.60
C SER A 82 -27.82 -15.45 7.55
N MET A 83 -28.38 -15.84 6.39
CA MET A 83 -29.79 -16.16 6.24
C MET A 83 -30.19 -17.39 7.08
N THR A 84 -31.35 -17.34 7.73
CA THR A 84 -31.89 -18.49 8.47
C THR A 84 -32.38 -19.55 7.50
N PHE A 85 -32.18 -20.82 7.87
CA PHE A 85 -32.47 -21.95 7.00
C PHE A 85 -33.96 -22.10 6.72
N SER A 86 -34.84 -21.67 7.63
CA SER A 86 -36.28 -21.59 7.36
C SER A 86 -36.64 -20.57 6.29
N VAL A 87 -36.05 -19.37 6.32
CA VAL A 87 -36.26 -18.34 5.29
C VAL A 87 -35.74 -18.82 3.94
N TYR A 88 -34.58 -19.46 3.93
CA TYR A 88 -34.02 -20.09 2.73
C TYR A 88 -34.96 -21.16 2.12
N LEU A 89 -35.52 -22.05 2.94
CA LEU A 89 -36.43 -23.09 2.46
C LEU A 89 -37.75 -22.51 1.91
N ASN A 90 -38.31 -21.50 2.58
CA ASN A 90 -39.51 -20.82 2.08
C ASN A 90 -39.27 -20.18 0.71
N GLN A 91 -38.08 -19.60 0.51
CA GLN A 91 -37.71 -18.99 -0.77
C GLN A 91 -37.53 -20.02 -1.90
N LEU A 92 -37.20 -21.28 -1.57
CA LEU A 92 -37.16 -22.37 -2.56
C LEU A 92 -38.56 -22.85 -2.96
N ASP A 93 -39.51 -22.86 -2.02
CA ASP A 93 -40.89 -23.27 -2.28
C ASP A 93 -41.62 -22.26 -3.17
N ASP A 94 -41.28 -20.97 -3.10
CA ASP A 94 -41.84 -19.92 -3.96
C ASP A 94 -41.38 -20.03 -5.44
N GLU A 95 -40.25 -20.67 -5.73
CA GLU A 95 -39.70 -20.81 -7.10
C GLU A 95 -40.18 -22.07 -7.85
N GLU A 96 -40.55 -23.15 -7.16
CA GLU A 96 -41.00 -24.40 -7.81
C GLU A 96 -42.37 -24.22 -8.54
N ASP A 97 -43.15 -23.17 -8.22
CA ASP A 97 -44.43 -22.84 -8.87
C ASP A 97 -44.29 -22.02 -10.18
N ALA A 98 -43.09 -21.53 -10.53
CA ALA A 98 -42.87 -20.64 -11.69
C ALA A 98 -42.40 -21.36 -12.99
N GLY A 99 -42.27 -22.69 -12.99
CA GLY A 99 -41.61 -23.47 -14.04
C GLY A 99 -42.51 -24.39 -14.87
N SER A 100 -43.64 -23.91 -15.39
CA SER A 100 -44.49 -24.67 -16.32
C SER A 100 -45.00 -23.79 -17.48
N GLY A 101 -44.35 -23.85 -18.64
CA GLY A 101 -44.86 -23.26 -19.88
C GLY A 101 -43.91 -23.38 -21.07
N LYS A 102 -44.04 -24.46 -21.84
CA LYS A 102 -43.48 -24.56 -23.20
C LYS A 102 -44.16 -23.54 -24.11
N ASN A 103 -43.38 -22.77 -24.86
CA ASN A 103 -43.87 -22.03 -26.02
C ASN A 103 -44.04 -22.98 -27.21
N ASP A 104 -45.22 -22.95 -27.83
CA ASP A 104 -45.40 -23.13 -29.26
C ASP A 104 -46.37 -22.06 -29.79
N ASN A 105 -45.95 -21.43 -30.88
CA ASN A 105 -46.69 -20.63 -31.87
C ASN A 105 -47.05 -19.15 -31.59
N ASP A 106 -46.31 -18.30 -32.31
CA ASP A 106 -46.77 -17.34 -33.33
C ASP A 106 -48.00 -16.44 -33.08
N LYS A 107 -47.68 -15.14 -33.12
CA LYS A 107 -48.36 -14.02 -33.82
C LYS A 107 -49.55 -13.26 -33.17
N VAL A 108 -49.34 -11.93 -33.19
CA VAL A 108 -50.27 -10.79 -33.40
C VAL A 108 -50.75 -10.00 -32.16
N GLU A 109 -50.31 -8.73 -32.16
CA GLU A 109 -50.92 -7.44 -31.76
C GLU A 109 -51.85 -7.28 -30.54
N GLY A 110 -51.65 -6.19 -29.80
CA GLY A 110 -52.75 -5.39 -29.25
C GLY A 110 -52.69 -5.05 -27.75
N ASP A 111 -52.20 -3.85 -27.45
CA ASP A 111 -52.68 -2.83 -26.49
C ASP A 111 -53.34 -3.16 -25.12
N GLN A 112 -52.86 -2.40 -24.13
CA GLN A 112 -53.55 -1.71 -23.02
C GLN A 112 -53.84 -2.37 -21.65
N GLU A 113 -53.27 -1.68 -20.64
CA GLU A 113 -53.85 -1.19 -19.38
C GLU A 113 -54.19 -2.09 -18.17
N ASN A 114 -53.71 -1.56 -17.03
CA ASN A 114 -54.26 -1.51 -15.66
C ASN A 114 -54.15 -2.71 -14.69
N ASP A 115 -53.26 -2.53 -13.71
CA ASP A 115 -53.60 -2.28 -12.30
C ASP A 115 -54.78 -3.06 -11.70
N GLN A 116 -54.50 -4.03 -10.80
CA GLN A 116 -54.75 -3.87 -9.36
C GLN A 116 -54.45 -5.13 -8.54
N ASN A 117 -53.86 -4.84 -7.39
CA ASN A 117 -53.52 -5.64 -6.22
C ASN A 117 -54.77 -6.23 -5.53
N GLN A 118 -54.76 -7.49 -5.07
CA GLN A 118 -55.14 -7.92 -3.70
C GLN A 118 -55.61 -9.39 -3.50
N THR A 119 -54.78 -10.11 -2.74
CA THR A 119 -55.06 -10.98 -1.56
C THR A 119 -55.77 -12.34 -1.61
N THR A 120 -55.14 -13.26 -0.85
CA THR A 120 -55.65 -14.34 0.03
C THR A 120 -55.96 -15.74 -0.52
N SER A 121 -54.97 -16.62 -0.31
CA SER A 121 -55.03 -17.86 0.49
C SER A 121 -56.20 -18.84 0.30
N LYS A 122 -55.90 -20.05 -0.21
CA LYS A 122 -56.34 -21.33 0.39
C LYS A 122 -55.70 -22.58 -0.25
N SER A 123 -54.88 -23.22 0.57
CA SER A 123 -54.70 -24.67 0.75
C SER A 123 -55.69 -25.62 0.04
N LYS A 124 -55.17 -26.68 -0.58
CA LYS A 124 -55.78 -28.02 -0.45
C LYS A 124 -54.79 -29.17 -0.65
N GLU A 125 -54.77 -30.01 0.39
CA GLU A 125 -54.06 -31.26 0.56
C GLU A 125 -54.60 -32.42 -0.29
N LYS A 126 -53.79 -33.50 -0.22
CA LYS A 126 -54.05 -34.95 -0.39
C LYS A 126 -53.68 -35.49 -1.77
N GLY A 127 -52.78 -36.45 -1.89
CA GLY A 127 -52.07 -37.24 -0.89
C GLY A 127 -51.77 -38.63 -1.45
N THR A 128 -50.58 -39.14 -1.20
CA THR A 128 -50.37 -40.59 -1.05
C THR A 128 -49.15 -40.79 -0.17
N ALA A 129 -49.36 -41.52 0.93
CA ALA A 129 -48.44 -41.68 2.02
C ALA A 129 -47.25 -42.59 1.67
N SER A 130 -46.04 -42.16 2.04
CA SER A 130 -44.94 -43.06 2.39
C SER A 130 -44.01 -42.41 3.41
N SER A 131 -44.05 -42.91 4.64
CA SER A 131 -42.94 -42.99 5.61
C SER A 131 -42.14 -41.71 5.94
N GLY A 132 -42.62 -40.94 6.92
CA GLY A 132 -41.87 -40.54 8.13
C GLY A 132 -40.47 -39.92 8.04
N VAL A 133 -40.15 -39.17 6.98
CA VAL A 133 -38.84 -38.51 6.80
C VAL A 133 -39.03 -37.14 6.15
N ASN A 134 -38.71 -36.04 6.86
CA ASN A 134 -38.70 -34.69 6.28
C ASN A 134 -37.44 -34.52 5.42
N PHE A 135 -37.62 -34.33 4.11
CA PHE A 135 -36.52 -34.07 3.17
C PHE A 135 -36.33 -32.57 2.95
N LEU A 136 -35.23 -32.02 3.43
CA LEU A 136 -34.84 -30.63 3.22
C LEU A 136 -33.85 -30.56 2.05
N LYS A 137 -33.96 -29.57 1.17
CA LYS A 137 -33.05 -29.38 0.03
C LYS A 137 -32.17 -28.16 0.27
N VAL A 138 -30.90 -28.24 -0.11
CA VAL A 138 -29.99 -27.09 -0.14
C VAL A 138 -29.15 -27.12 -1.42
N TYR A 139 -29.03 -25.97 -2.07
CA TYR A 139 -28.32 -25.78 -3.33
C TYR A 139 -27.13 -24.86 -3.14
N TYR A 140 -26.00 -25.19 -3.76
CA TYR A 140 -24.82 -24.34 -3.74
C TYR A 140 -24.19 -24.25 -5.13
N LYS A 141 -23.54 -23.12 -5.40
CA LYS A 141 -23.05 -22.78 -6.75
C LYS A 141 -21.69 -23.40 -7.00
N LYS A 142 -21.61 -24.38 -7.90
CA LYS A 142 -20.33 -25.04 -8.22
C LYS A 142 -19.43 -24.06 -8.97
N ARG A 143 -18.23 -23.78 -8.44
CA ARG A 143 -17.17 -23.11 -9.22
C ARG A 143 -16.78 -24.02 -10.38
N LYS A 144 -16.66 -23.47 -11.60
CA LYS A 144 -16.16 -24.19 -12.78
C LYS A 144 -14.75 -24.74 -12.48
N VAL A 145 -14.68 -25.96 -11.99
CA VAL A 145 -13.50 -26.81 -12.11
C VAL A 145 -13.67 -27.52 -13.45
N GLN A 146 -12.84 -27.20 -14.44
CA GLN A 146 -12.82 -27.88 -15.73
C GLN A 146 -12.47 -29.36 -15.52
N GLN A 147 -13.49 -30.17 -15.30
CA GLN A 147 -13.41 -31.63 -15.24
C GLN A 147 -14.54 -32.20 -16.09
N ASN A 148 -14.36 -32.11 -17.40
CA ASN A 148 -14.85 -33.08 -18.37
C ASN A 148 -13.98 -32.88 -19.60
N LEU A 149 -13.11 -33.86 -19.87
CA LEU A 149 -12.41 -33.98 -21.14
C LEU A 149 -13.48 -34.20 -22.22
N GLU A 150 -13.75 -33.15 -23.00
CA GLU A 150 -14.62 -33.22 -24.16
C GLU A 150 -14.08 -34.25 -25.15
N ASP A 151 -14.98 -34.84 -25.95
CA ASP A 151 -14.68 -35.88 -26.94
C ASP A 151 -13.49 -35.60 -27.88
N PRO A 152 -13.11 -34.35 -28.22
CA PRO A 152 -11.86 -34.07 -28.95
C PRO A 152 -10.60 -34.52 -28.21
N ALA A 153 -10.63 -34.54 -26.88
CA ALA A 153 -9.49 -34.96 -26.06
C ALA A 153 -9.36 -36.49 -25.97
N LYS A 154 -10.47 -37.24 -26.09
CA LYS A 154 -10.42 -38.70 -26.33
C LYS A 154 -9.92 -39.02 -27.74
N GLU A 155 -10.21 -38.16 -28.70
CA GLU A 155 -9.69 -38.25 -30.08
C GLU A 155 -8.18 -37.95 -30.14
N PHE A 156 -7.72 -36.98 -29.35
CA PHE A 156 -6.31 -36.65 -29.16
C PHE A 156 -5.51 -37.80 -28.53
N LEU A 157 -6.09 -38.50 -27.54
CA LEU A 157 -5.46 -39.66 -26.89
C LEU A 157 -5.51 -40.95 -27.72
N LYS A 158 -6.44 -41.07 -28.67
CA LYS A 158 -6.52 -42.21 -29.61
C LYS A 158 -5.54 -42.11 -30.78
N LYS A 159 -5.07 -40.90 -31.12
CA LYS A 159 -3.92 -40.75 -32.02
C LYS A 159 -2.71 -41.25 -31.25
N GLN A 160 -2.29 -42.49 -31.58
CA GLN A 160 -1.09 -43.12 -31.05
C GLN A 160 0.00 -42.08 -30.84
N LEU A 161 0.56 -42.09 -29.64
CA LEU A 161 1.83 -41.45 -29.31
C LEU A 161 2.87 -42.02 -30.28
N ASP A 162 3.00 -41.40 -31.45
CA ASP A 162 4.03 -41.72 -32.42
C ASP A 162 5.32 -41.18 -31.81
N LEU A 163 5.97 -42.01 -31.00
CA LEU A 163 7.31 -41.81 -30.47
C LEU A 163 8.38 -41.99 -31.56
N LYS A 164 8.01 -41.88 -32.83
CA LYS A 164 8.97 -41.44 -33.84
C LYS A 164 9.13 -39.95 -33.63
N LEU A 165 10.36 -39.53 -33.34
CA LEU A 165 10.79 -38.14 -33.47
C LEU A 165 10.28 -37.61 -34.82
N GLN A 166 9.12 -36.96 -34.80
CA GLN A 166 8.66 -36.17 -35.91
C GLN A 166 9.74 -35.11 -36.10
N SER A 167 10.25 -35.04 -37.33
CA SER A 167 11.21 -34.04 -37.76
C SER A 167 10.85 -32.71 -37.14
N ALA A 168 11.85 -32.07 -36.52
CA ALA A 168 11.70 -30.80 -35.81
C ALA A 168 10.66 -29.93 -36.52
N PRO A 169 9.64 -29.41 -35.80
CA PRO A 169 8.61 -28.62 -36.45
C PRO A 169 9.32 -27.52 -37.22
N GLU A 170 9.08 -27.44 -38.53
CA GLU A 170 9.56 -26.31 -39.31
C GLU A 170 9.03 -25.06 -38.60
N LEU A 171 9.97 -24.31 -38.03
CA LEU A 171 9.71 -23.05 -37.36
C LEU A 171 9.06 -22.15 -38.39
N LYS A 172 7.72 -22.11 -38.41
CA LYS A 172 6.99 -21.23 -39.31
C LYS A 172 7.53 -19.81 -39.18
N ASP A 173 7.73 -19.21 -40.35
CA ASP A 173 8.55 -18.05 -40.68
C ASP A 173 8.42 -16.81 -39.79
N ILE A 174 7.41 -16.73 -38.93
CA ILE A 174 7.10 -15.56 -38.10
C ILE A 174 8.13 -15.36 -36.98
N ARG A 175 8.60 -16.43 -36.31
CA ARG A 175 9.72 -16.30 -35.34
C ARG A 175 11.04 -16.05 -36.06
N ALA A 176 11.21 -16.58 -37.27
CA ALA A 176 12.38 -16.34 -38.08
C ALA A 176 12.43 -14.89 -38.61
N GLU A 177 11.29 -14.24 -38.90
CA GLU A 177 11.19 -12.82 -39.27
C GLU A 177 11.36 -11.87 -38.08
N LEU A 178 10.79 -12.21 -36.92
CA LEU A 178 10.99 -11.45 -35.68
C LEU A 178 12.44 -11.53 -35.19
N LEU A 179 13.06 -12.71 -35.37
CA LEU A 179 14.49 -12.89 -35.13
C LEU A 179 15.31 -12.24 -36.25
N SER A 180 14.98 -12.35 -37.52
CA SER A 180 15.80 -11.77 -38.62
C SER A 180 15.79 -10.24 -38.65
N SER A 181 14.69 -9.61 -38.21
CA SER A 181 14.62 -8.15 -38.08
C SER A 181 15.48 -7.61 -36.92
N ALA A 182 15.61 -8.38 -35.84
CA ALA A 182 16.36 -7.99 -34.63
C ALA A 182 17.73 -8.65 -34.49
N PHE A 183 18.08 -9.68 -35.27
CA PHE A 183 19.29 -10.50 -35.17
C PHE A 183 19.94 -10.73 -36.53
N ASN A 184 21.18 -10.26 -36.66
CA ASN A 184 22.05 -10.54 -37.79
C ASN A 184 22.71 -11.92 -37.58
N ALA A 185 22.22 -12.91 -38.33
CA ALA A 185 22.65 -14.31 -38.25
C ALA A 185 24.14 -14.51 -38.60
N ASP A 186 24.67 -13.73 -39.54
CA ASP A 186 26.07 -13.82 -39.96
C ASP A 186 27.05 -13.34 -38.87
N LYS A 187 26.58 -12.50 -37.94
CA LYS A 187 27.38 -11.90 -36.87
C LYS A 187 27.01 -12.41 -35.48
N TRP A 188 26.01 -13.30 -35.37
CA TRP A 188 25.46 -13.75 -34.09
C TRP A 188 25.11 -12.61 -33.12
N ARG A 189 24.58 -11.50 -33.64
CA ARG A 189 24.34 -10.27 -32.86
C ARG A 189 23.04 -9.60 -33.27
N ALA A 190 22.48 -8.78 -32.39
CA ALA A 190 21.31 -7.98 -32.74
C ALA A 190 21.60 -7.00 -33.92
N SER A 191 20.62 -6.74 -34.78
CA SER A 191 20.73 -5.88 -35.98
C SER A 191 21.05 -4.41 -35.68
N ALA A 192 21.01 -4.00 -34.41
CA ALA A 192 21.39 -2.67 -33.94
C ALA A 192 22.91 -2.45 -34.06
N THR A 193 23.32 -1.75 -35.11
CA THR A 193 24.71 -1.44 -35.51
C THR A 193 25.28 -0.16 -34.87
N GLY A 194 24.78 0.26 -33.71
CA GLY A 194 25.31 1.42 -33.00
C GLY A 194 26.67 1.13 -32.36
N LYS A 195 27.66 2.04 -32.52
CA LYS A 195 28.88 2.01 -31.69
C LYS A 195 28.46 2.14 -30.22
N ARG A 196 28.70 1.11 -29.41
CA ARG A 196 28.40 1.10 -27.98
C ARG A 196 29.56 1.73 -27.21
N SER A 197 29.24 2.75 -26.43
CA SER A 197 30.15 3.34 -25.46
C SER A 197 30.24 2.39 -24.27
N VAL A 198 31.46 1.96 -23.96
CA VAL A 198 31.75 1.18 -22.75
C VAL A 198 32.13 2.19 -21.69
N ALA A 199 31.36 2.30 -20.61
CA ALA A 199 31.56 3.34 -19.59
C ALA A 199 32.97 3.33 -18.98
N ALA A 200 33.54 2.13 -18.79
CA ALA A 200 34.91 1.96 -18.32
C ALA A 200 35.99 2.49 -19.29
N ASN A 201 35.64 2.64 -20.58
CA ASN A 201 36.56 3.15 -21.60
C ASN A 201 36.49 4.68 -21.77
N LEU A 202 35.59 5.34 -21.05
CA LEU A 202 35.44 6.79 -21.13
C LEU A 202 36.54 7.49 -20.34
N ASN A 203 37.18 8.47 -20.96
CA ASN A 203 38.18 9.29 -20.30
C ASN A 203 37.53 10.45 -19.51
N GLU A 204 38.33 11.24 -18.79
CA GLU A 204 37.84 12.38 -17.99
C GLU A 204 37.09 13.42 -18.86
N ARG A 205 37.53 13.66 -20.10
CA ARG A 205 36.87 14.61 -21.01
C ARG A 205 35.49 14.11 -21.43
N ASP A 206 35.34 12.82 -21.68
CA ASP A 206 34.06 12.20 -22.01
C ASP A 206 33.08 12.33 -20.83
N TRP A 207 33.55 12.02 -19.62
CA TRP A 207 32.76 12.22 -18.38
C TRP A 207 32.42 13.69 -18.15
N SER A 208 33.33 14.62 -18.45
CA SER A 208 33.05 16.06 -18.38
C SER A 208 31.93 16.50 -19.35
N VAL A 209 31.85 15.91 -20.55
CA VAL A 209 30.73 16.13 -21.46
C VAL A 209 29.44 15.60 -20.85
N ILE A 210 29.43 14.35 -20.37
CA ILE A 210 28.26 13.73 -19.73
C ILE A 210 27.73 14.57 -18.57
N THR A 211 28.62 15.00 -17.67
CA THR A 211 28.29 15.79 -16.49
C THR A 211 27.67 17.13 -16.86
N ARG A 212 28.24 17.85 -17.83
CA ARG A 212 27.75 19.18 -18.25
C ARG A 212 26.46 19.10 -19.04
N THR A 213 26.35 18.19 -19.99
CA THR A 213 25.14 18.03 -20.81
C THR A 213 23.93 17.60 -19.98
N ASN A 214 24.16 16.96 -18.84
CA ASN A 214 23.10 16.54 -17.93
C ASN A 214 22.93 17.45 -16.70
N CYS A 215 23.76 18.47 -16.52
CA CYS A 215 23.79 19.30 -15.31
C CYS A 215 23.79 18.47 -14.01
N LEU A 216 24.61 17.41 -13.95
CA LEU A 216 24.60 16.45 -12.81
C LEU A 216 24.99 17.07 -11.46
N LEU A 217 25.60 18.26 -11.50
CA LEU A 217 26.13 18.95 -10.32
C LEU A 217 25.22 20.09 -9.85
N SER A 218 24.05 20.23 -10.47
CA SER A 218 23.04 21.23 -10.14
C SER A 218 21.93 20.64 -9.27
N GLY A 219 21.39 21.46 -8.35
CA GLY A 219 20.20 21.12 -7.60
C GLY A 219 18.90 21.39 -8.37
N TYR A 220 17.79 21.07 -7.71
CA TYR A 220 16.43 21.28 -8.15
C TYR A 220 15.72 22.26 -7.22
N LYS A 221 15.17 23.33 -7.80
CA LYS A 221 14.29 24.26 -7.11
C LYS A 221 12.87 23.71 -7.09
N LEU A 222 12.18 23.86 -5.97
CA LEU A 222 10.74 23.60 -5.89
C LEU A 222 9.97 24.82 -6.41
N ALA A 223 9.06 24.58 -7.36
CA ALA A 223 8.15 25.58 -7.89
C ALA A 223 6.82 25.56 -7.11
N PHE A 224 6.32 26.74 -6.77
CA PHE A 224 5.12 26.92 -5.96
C PHE A 224 4.13 27.86 -6.65
N GLU A 225 2.84 27.57 -6.50
CA GLU A 225 1.76 28.41 -6.99
C GLU A 225 0.82 28.83 -5.85
N PRO A 226 0.41 30.11 -5.79
CA PRO A 226 -0.58 30.55 -4.82
C PRO A 226 -1.98 30.10 -5.25
N LYS A 227 -2.64 29.31 -4.41
CA LYS A 227 -4.07 28.98 -4.48
C LYS A 227 -4.86 29.96 -3.62
N PRO A 228 -5.77 30.78 -4.19
CA PRO A 228 -6.57 31.72 -3.43
C PRO A 228 -7.55 30.98 -2.49
N ALA A 229 -8.00 31.67 -1.44
CA ALA A 229 -8.99 31.13 -0.52
C ALA A 229 -10.30 30.83 -1.24
N LYS A 230 -10.86 29.65 -1.02
CA LYS A 230 -12.18 29.28 -1.55
C LYS A 230 -13.26 29.74 -0.59
N LYS A 231 -14.21 30.53 -1.10
CA LYS A 231 -15.39 30.99 -0.35
C LYS A 231 -16.63 30.21 -0.77
N ASN A 232 -17.55 29.95 0.15
CA ASN A 232 -18.88 29.43 -0.20
C ASN A 232 -19.75 30.54 -0.81
N GLU A 233 -20.95 30.16 -1.28
CA GLU A 233 -21.96 31.09 -1.81
C GLU A 233 -22.38 32.19 -0.81
N LYS A 234 -22.13 31.98 0.48
CA LYS A 234 -22.39 32.95 1.57
C LYS A 234 -21.18 33.86 1.88
N GLY A 235 -20.08 33.71 1.16
CA GLY A 235 -18.86 34.51 1.33
C GLY A 235 -17.93 34.05 2.47
N GLU A 236 -18.24 32.96 3.16
CA GLU A 236 -17.41 32.38 4.22
C GLU A 236 -16.26 31.57 3.62
N VAL A 237 -15.07 31.67 4.22
CA VAL A 237 -13.89 30.93 3.77
C VAL A 237 -14.05 29.46 4.13
N VAL A 238 -14.18 28.61 3.11
CA VAL A 238 -14.27 27.15 3.23
C VAL A 238 -12.89 26.52 3.15
N GLU A 239 -12.01 27.08 2.31
CA GLU A 239 -10.61 26.70 2.24
C GLU A 239 -9.76 27.96 2.36
N LYS A 240 -8.83 27.96 3.33
CA LYS A 240 -7.84 29.04 3.43
C LYS A 240 -7.00 29.07 2.15
N ALA A 241 -6.51 30.26 1.81
CA ALA A 241 -5.55 30.39 0.74
C ALA A 241 -4.34 29.49 1.05
N GLN A 242 -3.76 28.86 0.03
CA GLN A 242 -2.69 27.88 0.18
C GLN A 242 -1.59 28.11 -0.86
N THR A 243 -0.32 27.95 -0.49
CA THR A 243 0.75 27.89 -1.48
C THR A 243 1.03 26.43 -1.74
N ILE A 244 0.93 26.00 -3.00
CA ILE A 244 0.96 24.58 -3.36
C ILE A 244 2.23 24.31 -4.16
N PRO A 245 2.99 23.25 -3.83
CA PRO A 245 4.07 22.77 -4.69
C PRO A 245 3.47 22.28 -6.02
N ILE A 246 3.90 22.85 -7.13
CA ILE A 246 3.41 22.46 -8.46
C ILE A 246 4.46 21.69 -9.26
N GLY A 247 5.73 21.79 -8.89
CA GLY A 247 6.76 21.06 -9.60
C GLY A 247 8.19 21.31 -9.13
N VAL A 248 9.12 20.83 -9.95
CA VAL A 248 10.56 21.00 -9.76
C VAL A 248 11.20 21.58 -11.02
N GLU A 249 12.19 22.44 -10.82
CA GLU A 249 12.96 23.06 -11.90
C GLU A 249 14.45 22.86 -11.64
N ARG A 250 15.21 22.52 -12.67
CA ARG A 250 16.66 22.32 -12.50
C ARG A 250 17.39 23.66 -12.46
N SER A 251 18.27 23.84 -11.49
CA SER A 251 19.13 25.02 -11.42
C SER A 251 20.18 25.02 -12.55
N PRO A 252 20.44 26.17 -13.19
CA PRO A 252 21.56 26.31 -14.13
C PRO A 252 22.92 26.44 -13.43
N TYR A 253 22.95 26.62 -12.10
CA TYR A 253 24.17 26.79 -11.31
C TYR A 253 24.61 25.49 -10.65
N ASN A 254 25.89 25.15 -10.79
CA ASN A 254 26.46 23.97 -10.15
C ASN A 254 26.75 24.25 -8.68
N ALA A 255 26.07 23.52 -7.80
CA ALA A 255 26.36 23.59 -6.37
C ALA A 255 27.67 22.86 -6.03
N PHE A 256 27.98 21.81 -6.80
CA PHE A 256 29.10 20.92 -6.55
C PHE A 256 30.08 20.86 -7.73
N ARG A 257 31.26 20.31 -7.45
CA ARG A 257 32.24 19.84 -8.44
C ARG A 257 32.63 18.40 -8.10
N LEU A 258 33.01 17.62 -9.10
CA LEU A 258 33.54 16.27 -8.87
C LEU A 258 34.86 16.35 -8.11
N LYS A 259 34.97 15.55 -7.05
CA LYS A 259 36.19 15.39 -6.26
C LYS A 259 37.25 14.70 -7.09
N GLU A 260 38.47 15.17 -6.93
CA GLU A 260 39.62 14.60 -7.59
C GLU A 260 39.98 13.25 -6.95
N ARG A 261 40.25 12.25 -7.79
CA ARG A 261 40.52 10.88 -7.37
C ARG A 261 41.81 10.38 -7.99
N ILE A 262 42.54 9.62 -7.19
CA ILE A 262 43.74 8.93 -7.64
C ILE A 262 43.31 7.62 -8.30
N PHE A 263 43.88 7.35 -9.46
CA PHE A 263 43.70 6.13 -10.24
C PHE A 263 45.07 5.48 -10.49
N ASP A 264 45.11 4.16 -10.41
CA ASP A 264 46.24 3.40 -10.93
C ASP A 264 46.14 3.31 -12.46
N ASP A 265 47.28 3.01 -13.12
CA ASP A 265 47.40 3.00 -14.58
C ASP A 265 46.41 2.06 -15.29
N TYR A 266 46.08 0.93 -14.67
CA TYR A 266 45.14 -0.06 -15.19
C TYR A 266 43.66 0.32 -14.99
N GLU A 267 43.36 1.34 -14.18
CA GLU A 267 41.98 1.75 -13.88
C GLU A 267 41.41 2.75 -14.90
N VAL A 268 42.24 3.27 -15.81
CA VAL A 268 41.84 4.28 -16.80
C VAL A 268 42.18 3.79 -18.20
N ALA A 269 41.22 3.84 -19.11
CA ALA A 269 41.38 3.27 -20.45
C ALA A 269 42.37 4.02 -21.38
N ALA A 270 42.78 5.22 -21.01
CA ALA A 270 43.79 6.00 -21.72
C ALA A 270 44.65 6.78 -20.69
N PRO A 271 45.61 6.13 -20.01
CA PRO A 271 46.53 6.84 -19.14
C PRO A 271 47.37 7.82 -19.99
N PRO A 272 47.72 9.01 -19.45
CA PRO A 272 48.49 9.99 -20.21
C PRO A 272 49.81 9.37 -20.66
N SER A 273 50.11 9.48 -21.95
CA SER A 273 51.33 8.95 -22.56
C SER A 273 52.54 9.42 -21.76
N LYS A 274 53.40 8.48 -21.37
CA LYS A 274 54.67 8.76 -20.68
C LYS A 274 55.35 9.96 -21.34
N ALA A 275 55.52 11.07 -20.62
CA ALA A 275 56.63 11.96 -20.89
C ALA A 275 57.88 11.17 -20.49
N ILE A 276 58.41 10.40 -21.45
CA ILE A 276 59.71 9.74 -21.32
C ILE A 276 60.72 10.87 -21.43
N ASP A 277 61.10 11.48 -20.31
CA ASP A 277 62.45 12.00 -20.20
C ASP A 277 63.35 10.77 -20.04
N SER A 278 63.76 10.25 -21.18
CA SER A 278 64.79 9.22 -21.29
C SER A 278 66.08 9.82 -20.75
N ASN A 279 66.44 9.55 -19.49
CA ASN A 279 67.82 9.57 -19.01
C ASN A 279 68.01 9.09 -17.56
N ASP A 280 67.28 8.08 -17.08
CA ASP A 280 67.85 7.32 -15.95
C ASP A 280 67.49 5.83 -15.98
N SER A 281 68.51 5.05 -16.32
CA SER A 281 68.49 3.60 -16.33
C SER A 281 69.12 3.13 -15.03
N GLN A 282 68.37 3.11 -13.92
CA GLN A 282 68.71 2.26 -12.78
C GLN A 282 67.46 1.64 -12.18
N GLY A 283 67.42 0.31 -12.24
CA GLY A 283 66.34 -0.51 -11.71
C GLY A 283 66.25 -0.42 -10.20
N VAL A 284 65.19 0.20 -9.71
CA VAL A 284 64.61 0.01 -8.38
C VAL A 284 63.10 0.22 -8.55
N ASN A 285 62.28 -0.76 -8.16
CA ASN A 285 60.81 -0.72 -8.04
C ASN A 285 60.14 0.58 -8.54
N ALA A 286 59.78 0.63 -9.82
CA ALA A 286 59.08 1.79 -10.37
C ALA A 286 57.77 2.00 -9.58
N PRO A 287 57.56 3.15 -8.92
CA PRO A 287 56.30 3.43 -8.25
C PRO A 287 55.20 3.41 -9.31
N SER A 288 54.13 2.65 -9.04
CA SER A 288 52.89 2.67 -9.80
C SER A 288 52.51 4.12 -10.08
N LEU A 289 52.54 4.53 -11.35
CA LEU A 289 52.22 5.90 -11.77
C LEU A 289 50.75 6.15 -11.42
N ARG A 290 50.52 6.96 -10.38
CA ARG A 290 49.20 7.33 -9.89
C ARG A 290 48.76 8.61 -10.58
N PHE A 291 47.66 8.53 -11.32
CA PHE A 291 47.08 9.68 -12.03
C PHE A 291 45.90 10.24 -11.26
N SER A 292 45.64 11.53 -11.43
CA SER A 292 44.58 12.24 -10.71
C SER A 292 43.53 12.73 -11.70
N PHE A 293 42.29 12.25 -11.57
CA PHE A 293 41.19 12.56 -12.47
C PHE A 293 39.90 12.87 -11.73
N ARG A 294 39.02 13.67 -12.35
CA ARG A 294 37.66 13.99 -11.86
C ARG A 294 36.62 13.13 -12.58
N ILE A 295 36.77 11.81 -12.47
CA ILE A 295 35.81 10.83 -12.99
C ILE A 295 34.86 10.42 -11.86
N PRO A 296 33.53 10.50 -12.06
CA PRO A 296 32.58 10.16 -11.01
C PRO A 296 32.65 8.67 -10.65
N ARG A 297 32.16 8.31 -9.46
CA ARG A 297 31.92 6.90 -9.15
C ARG A 297 30.69 6.45 -9.92
N PHE A 298 30.81 5.34 -10.64
CA PHE A 298 29.70 4.79 -11.41
C PHE A 298 29.66 3.28 -11.30
N GLN A 299 28.49 2.72 -11.58
CA GLN A 299 28.24 1.31 -11.78
C GLN A 299 27.61 1.13 -13.16
N VAL A 300 28.05 0.11 -13.90
CA VAL A 300 27.41 -0.28 -15.17
C VAL A 300 26.04 -0.84 -14.85
N ASP A 301 25.02 -0.29 -15.51
CA ASP A 301 23.61 -0.65 -15.32
C ASP A 301 22.95 -0.71 -16.70
N ASP A 302 22.96 -1.88 -17.33
CA ASP A 302 22.46 -2.10 -18.70
C ASP A 302 21.08 -2.79 -18.73
N SER A 303 20.41 -2.91 -17.58
CA SER A 303 19.13 -3.59 -17.46
C SER A 303 17.99 -2.68 -17.90
N SER A 304 17.46 -2.90 -19.10
CA SER A 304 16.26 -2.20 -19.57
C SER A 304 14.99 -2.67 -18.86
N TYR A 305 14.07 -1.75 -18.56
CA TYR A 305 12.81 -2.06 -17.86
C TYR A 305 11.68 -1.10 -18.24
N VAL A 306 10.44 -1.56 -18.06
CA VAL A 306 9.23 -0.74 -18.17
C VAL A 306 8.69 -0.45 -16.78
N ASN A 307 8.40 0.81 -16.49
CA ASN A 307 7.79 1.24 -15.23
C ASN A 307 6.52 2.05 -15.49
N VAL A 308 5.53 1.91 -14.62
CA VAL A 308 4.25 2.63 -14.68
C VAL A 308 4.10 3.40 -13.35
N ILE A 309 3.91 4.71 -13.44
CA ILE A 309 3.78 5.61 -12.29
C ILE A 309 2.43 6.28 -12.38
N GLU A 310 1.59 6.11 -11.37
CA GLU A 310 0.34 6.86 -11.25
C GLU A 310 0.54 8.06 -10.34
N THR A 311 0.09 9.22 -10.77
CA THR A 311 0.19 10.48 -10.03
C THR A 311 -1.21 11.04 -9.81
N SER A 312 -1.41 11.74 -8.69
CA SER A 312 -2.68 12.34 -8.30
C SER A 312 -2.57 13.85 -8.04
N THR A 313 -1.36 14.42 -8.11
CA THR A 313 -1.08 15.83 -7.84
C THR A 313 -0.16 16.42 -8.91
N ALA A 314 -0.21 17.74 -9.07
CA ALA A 314 0.64 18.46 -10.03
C ALA A 314 2.13 18.24 -9.75
N LEU A 315 2.52 18.27 -8.48
CA LEU A 315 3.89 17.97 -8.06
C LEU A 315 4.30 16.56 -8.46
N GLN A 316 3.49 15.54 -8.16
CA GLN A 316 3.81 14.16 -8.51
C GLN A 316 3.97 14.00 -10.02
N SER A 317 3.07 14.59 -10.80
CA SER A 317 3.15 14.62 -12.27
C SER A 317 4.43 15.31 -12.75
N SER A 318 4.80 16.45 -12.15
CA SER A 318 6.05 17.17 -12.46
C SER A 318 7.29 16.33 -12.14
N LEU A 319 7.29 15.61 -11.02
CA LEU A 319 8.39 14.73 -10.61
C LEU A 319 8.54 13.52 -11.53
N ALA A 320 7.42 12.88 -11.89
CA ALA A 320 7.42 11.77 -12.83
C ALA A 320 7.95 12.20 -14.22
N LYS A 321 7.47 13.34 -14.74
CA LYS A 321 7.99 13.95 -15.98
C LYS A 321 9.46 14.32 -15.87
N SER A 322 9.90 14.82 -14.71
CA SER A 322 11.30 15.16 -14.42
C SER A 322 12.19 13.96 -14.14
N SER A 323 11.67 12.73 -14.30
CA SER A 323 12.41 11.47 -14.15
C SER A 323 12.79 11.14 -12.70
N PHE A 324 12.06 11.61 -11.68
CA PHE A 324 12.27 11.13 -10.32
C PHE A 324 11.77 9.69 -10.17
N SER A 325 12.45 8.92 -9.31
CA SER A 325 12.11 7.52 -9.04
C SER A 325 10.67 7.39 -8.51
N ASN A 326 10.04 6.23 -8.73
CA ASN A 326 8.67 5.99 -8.25
C ASN A 326 8.57 6.23 -6.73
N SER A 327 9.54 5.73 -5.97
CA SER A 327 9.61 5.95 -4.52
C SER A 327 9.68 7.44 -4.13
N SER A 328 10.39 8.27 -4.91
CA SER A 328 10.45 9.71 -4.70
C SER A 328 9.13 10.41 -5.02
N VAL A 329 8.45 9.98 -6.09
CA VAL A 329 7.13 10.49 -6.49
C VAL A 329 6.08 10.13 -5.43
N GLU A 330 6.07 8.88 -4.96
CA GLU A 330 5.20 8.41 -3.89
C GLU A 330 5.47 9.15 -2.56
N ALA A 331 6.74 9.32 -2.19
CA ALA A 331 7.12 10.06 -0.99
C ALA A 331 6.62 11.52 -1.00
N SER A 332 6.61 12.15 -2.18
CA SER A 332 6.11 13.53 -2.34
C SER A 332 4.61 13.68 -2.06
N ALA A 333 3.83 12.59 -2.14
CA ALA A 333 2.41 12.58 -1.80
C ALA A 333 2.16 12.99 -0.34
N GLY A 334 3.09 12.63 0.55
CA GLY A 334 2.99 12.86 2.00
C GLY A 334 3.34 14.29 2.44
N GLY A 335 3.59 15.24 1.52
CA GLY A 335 3.97 16.62 1.86
C GLY A 335 5.38 16.80 2.43
N SER A 336 6.11 15.70 2.67
CA SER A 336 7.51 15.72 3.09
C SER A 336 8.45 15.74 1.88
N PHE A 337 9.05 16.89 1.60
CA PHE A 337 10.01 17.03 0.50
C PHE A 337 11.40 16.58 0.93
N TRP A 338 11.73 15.28 0.87
CA TRP A 338 13.11 14.74 0.94
C TRP A 338 14.07 15.37 1.97
N GLY A 339 13.57 15.72 3.17
CA GLY A 339 14.36 16.36 4.22
C GLY A 339 14.54 17.88 4.11
N VAL A 340 13.88 18.56 3.16
CA VAL A 340 13.79 20.03 3.12
C VAL A 340 13.02 20.45 4.36
N SER A 341 13.68 21.18 5.26
CA SER A 341 13.13 21.49 6.57
C SER A 341 11.84 22.28 6.47
N ALA A 342 10.90 22.01 7.37
CA ALA A 342 9.63 22.73 7.43
C ALA A 342 9.83 24.24 7.66
N ALA A 343 10.98 24.67 8.20
CA ALA A 343 11.34 26.09 8.34
C ALA A 343 11.59 26.73 6.97
N VAL A 344 12.37 26.07 6.12
CA VAL A 344 12.63 26.50 4.74
C VAL A 344 11.34 26.50 3.91
N LYS A 345 10.46 25.52 4.15
CA LYS A 345 9.10 25.49 3.61
C LYS A 345 8.24 26.66 4.12
N ALA A 346 8.27 26.96 5.41
CA ALA A 346 7.54 28.08 6.02
C ALA A 346 8.09 29.46 5.63
N GLY A 347 9.39 29.57 5.33
CA GLY A 347 9.99 30.75 4.74
C GLY A 347 9.40 31.12 3.37
N PHE A 348 8.81 30.16 2.64
CA PHE A 348 8.00 30.49 1.46
C PHE A 348 6.62 31.06 1.81
N GLN A 349 6.09 30.75 2.99
CA GLN A 349 4.76 31.15 3.45
C GLN A 349 4.75 32.59 3.98
N GLN A 350 5.83 33.04 4.62
CA GLN A 350 5.81 34.28 5.41
C GLN A 350 5.82 35.58 4.57
N GLY A 351 6.01 35.50 3.25
CA GLY A 351 5.82 36.61 2.30
C GLY A 351 4.40 36.74 1.72
N ARG A 352 3.52 35.76 1.95
CA ARG A 352 2.15 35.69 1.39
C ARG A 352 1.19 35.07 2.42
N GLN A 353 0.52 35.93 3.21
CA GLN A 353 -0.50 35.66 4.26
C GLN A 353 -0.93 34.19 4.51
N GLU A 354 -0.50 33.64 5.65
CA GLU A 354 -0.96 32.45 6.42
C GLU A 354 -1.52 31.25 5.65
N GLN A 355 -0.68 30.26 5.33
CA GLN A 355 -1.06 29.15 4.45
C GLN A 355 -0.33 27.84 4.76
N SER A 356 -1.07 26.80 5.14
CA SER A 356 -0.57 25.43 5.34
C SER A 356 -0.09 24.82 4.01
N LEU A 357 1.06 24.14 4.03
CA LEU A 357 1.56 23.38 2.88
C LEU A 357 0.99 21.96 2.90
N THR A 358 -0.17 21.78 2.29
CA THR A 358 -0.66 20.44 1.94
C THR A 358 -0.48 20.23 0.45
N ALA A 359 0.11 19.10 0.03
CA ALA A 359 0.18 18.69 -1.39
C ALA A 359 -1.20 18.34 -1.98
N LYS A 360 -2.31 18.82 -1.39
CA LYS A 360 -3.65 18.73 -1.93
C LYS A 360 -3.81 19.79 -3.05
N SER A 361 -3.02 19.63 -4.12
CA SER A 361 -3.32 20.31 -5.39
C SER A 361 -4.66 19.81 -5.92
N ASP A 362 -5.21 20.51 -6.91
CA ASP A 362 -6.31 19.96 -7.69
C ASP A 362 -5.91 18.57 -8.22
N LYS A 363 -6.86 17.63 -8.21
CA LYS A 363 -6.61 16.22 -8.58
C LYS A 363 -6.18 16.17 -10.04
N GLU A 364 -4.91 15.82 -10.27
CA GLU A 364 -4.38 15.56 -11.60
C GLU A 364 -4.05 14.06 -11.66
N ASP A 365 -5.02 13.27 -12.07
CA ASP A 365 -4.91 11.82 -12.11
C ASP A 365 -4.26 11.40 -13.44
N ASN A 366 -2.94 11.22 -13.44
CA ASN A 366 -2.19 10.82 -14.63
C ASN A 366 -1.53 9.44 -14.44
N ILE A 367 -1.33 8.73 -15.55
CA ILE A 367 -0.41 7.60 -15.64
C ILE A 367 0.76 8.00 -16.52
N HIS A 368 1.96 7.69 -16.05
CA HIS A 368 3.20 7.79 -16.80
C HIS A 368 3.76 6.39 -17.02
N ILE A 369 3.86 5.98 -18.27
CA ILE A 369 4.53 4.74 -18.67
C ILE A 369 5.90 5.12 -19.18
N THR A 370 6.92 4.47 -18.65
CA THR A 370 8.32 4.72 -19.03
C THR A 370 8.98 3.43 -19.48
N TYR A 371 9.68 3.46 -20.60
CA TYR A 371 10.59 2.42 -21.02
C TYR A 371 12.01 2.95 -20.88
N ASN A 372 12.74 2.42 -19.90
CA ASN A 372 14.06 2.87 -19.51
C ASN A 372 15.15 1.97 -20.10
N PHE A 373 16.18 2.59 -20.66
CA PHE A 373 17.41 1.98 -21.17
C PHE A 373 18.60 2.59 -20.45
N PRO A 374 18.82 2.27 -19.16
CA PRO A 374 20.01 2.73 -18.45
C PRO A 374 21.28 2.15 -19.11
N ARG A 375 22.39 2.83 -18.84
CA ARG A 375 23.76 2.40 -19.18
C ARG A 375 24.66 2.42 -17.97
N VAL A 376 24.53 3.47 -17.16
CA VAL A 376 25.31 3.63 -15.94
C VAL A 376 24.46 4.29 -14.85
N THR A 377 24.73 3.90 -13.62
CA THR A 377 24.32 4.62 -12.43
C THR A 377 25.51 5.41 -11.88
N VAL A 378 25.34 6.70 -11.67
CA VAL A 378 26.35 7.61 -11.12
C VAL A 378 26.00 7.94 -9.66
N PHE A 379 27.02 7.91 -8.79
CA PHE A 379 26.90 8.23 -7.37
C PHE A 379 27.54 9.59 -7.07
N LEU A 380 26.76 10.46 -6.42
CA LEU A 380 27.03 11.88 -6.17
C LEU A 380 26.84 12.20 -4.68
N ASP A 381 27.67 11.57 -3.86
CA ASP A 381 27.72 11.72 -2.40
C ASP A 381 28.86 12.66 -1.95
N ALA A 382 28.97 12.90 -0.64
CA ALA A 382 30.05 13.73 -0.06
C ALA A 382 31.46 13.19 -0.35
N ASN A 383 31.60 11.89 -0.61
CA ASN A 383 32.88 11.26 -0.93
C ASN A 383 33.32 11.51 -2.39
N SER A 384 32.37 11.81 -3.27
CA SER A 384 32.60 12.01 -4.71
C SER A 384 32.48 13.46 -5.16
N LEU A 385 31.98 14.34 -4.29
CA LEU A 385 31.76 15.75 -4.56
C LEU A 385 32.65 16.67 -3.71
N GLU A 386 32.71 17.93 -4.11
CA GLU A 386 33.20 19.05 -3.31
C GLU A 386 32.32 20.27 -3.60
N LEU A 387 32.17 21.17 -2.63
CA LEU A 387 31.46 22.43 -2.85
C LEU A 387 32.24 23.35 -3.80
N THR A 388 31.53 24.01 -4.71
CA THR A 388 32.15 25.02 -5.57
C THR A 388 32.59 26.24 -4.75
N PRO A 389 33.64 26.97 -5.17
CA PRO A 389 34.05 28.21 -4.48
C PRO A 389 32.92 29.23 -4.39
N GLU A 390 32.04 29.25 -5.38
CA GLU A 390 30.88 30.13 -5.45
C GLU A 390 29.85 29.81 -4.37
N VAL A 391 29.48 28.53 -4.20
CA VAL A 391 28.60 28.07 -3.12
C VAL A 391 29.20 28.40 -1.77
N LYS A 392 30.49 28.11 -1.53
CA LYS A 392 31.15 28.43 -0.25
C LYS A 392 31.03 29.92 0.09
N LYS A 393 31.18 30.80 -0.91
CA LYS A 393 31.03 32.25 -0.74
C LYS A 393 29.58 32.64 -0.45
N ASP A 394 28.61 32.02 -1.10
CA ASP A 394 27.20 32.35 -0.94
C ASP A 394 26.62 31.78 0.37
N ILE A 395 27.08 30.61 0.83
CA ILE A 395 26.76 30.05 2.15
C ILE A 395 27.07 31.06 3.26
N ALA A 396 28.21 31.75 3.18
CA ALA A 396 28.60 32.74 4.19
C ALA A 396 27.63 33.94 4.26
N LYS A 397 26.89 34.22 3.18
CA LYS A 397 25.94 35.34 3.09
C LYS A 397 24.54 35.01 3.62
N VAL A 398 24.20 33.72 3.72
CA VAL A 398 22.89 33.29 4.25
C VAL A 398 22.83 33.69 5.73
N LYS A 399 21.89 34.57 6.09
CA LYS A 399 21.71 35.07 7.47
C LYS A 399 20.25 35.28 7.84
N ASP A 400 19.43 35.56 6.84
CA ASP A 400 18.03 35.94 6.96
C ASP A 400 17.23 35.29 5.82
N GLN A 401 15.92 35.45 5.87
CA GLN A 401 15.00 34.84 4.91
C GLN A 401 15.25 35.31 3.46
N PRO A 402 15.49 36.62 3.16
CA PRO A 402 15.82 37.05 1.80
C PRO A 402 17.13 36.47 1.26
N SER A 403 18.20 36.41 2.07
CA SER A 403 19.47 35.81 1.65
C SER A 403 19.38 34.30 1.46
N LEU A 404 18.54 33.63 2.26
CA LEU A 404 18.17 32.23 2.08
C LEU A 404 17.39 32.01 0.78
N GLU A 405 16.38 32.81 0.49
CA GLU A 405 15.60 32.72 -0.75
C GLU A 405 16.49 32.86 -1.98
N ASN A 406 17.40 33.85 -1.98
CA ASN A 406 18.39 34.02 -3.06
C ASN A 406 19.32 32.81 -3.23
N PHE A 407 19.77 32.20 -2.14
CA PHE A 407 20.61 31.01 -2.19
C PHE A 407 19.88 29.84 -2.86
N ARG A 408 18.61 29.65 -2.48
CA ARG A 408 17.76 28.56 -2.96
C ARG A 408 17.31 28.74 -4.40
N GLU A 409 16.92 29.96 -4.76
CA GLU A 409 16.59 30.31 -6.15
C GLU A 409 17.78 30.05 -7.07
N LYS A 410 19.00 30.30 -6.57
CA LYS A 410 20.23 30.09 -7.32
C LYS A 410 20.63 28.62 -7.42
N TYR A 411 20.71 27.87 -6.32
CA TYR A 411 21.31 26.52 -6.31
C TYR A 411 20.28 25.37 -6.25
N GLY A 412 19.03 25.67 -5.93
CA GLY A 412 17.96 24.71 -5.70
C GLY A 412 17.77 24.34 -4.23
N ASP A 413 16.75 23.52 -4.00
CA ASP A 413 16.32 23.00 -2.69
C ASP A 413 16.70 21.54 -2.48
N VAL A 414 16.76 20.77 -3.56
CA VAL A 414 16.92 19.31 -3.56
C VAL A 414 18.07 18.91 -4.47
N PHE A 415 18.79 17.85 -4.14
CA PHE A 415 19.84 17.29 -4.95
C PHE A 415 19.70 15.76 -5.02
N SER A 416 20.01 15.16 -6.17
CA SER A 416 19.94 13.70 -6.36
C SER A 416 21.30 13.08 -6.12
N GLN A 417 21.42 12.24 -5.08
CA GLN A 417 22.68 11.56 -4.77
C GLN A 417 22.96 10.38 -5.72
N ARG A 418 21.93 9.89 -6.43
CA ARG A 418 22.05 8.82 -7.40
C ARG A 418 21.33 9.19 -8.69
N VAL A 419 22.01 9.02 -9.81
CA VAL A 419 21.44 9.35 -11.13
C VAL A 419 21.72 8.23 -12.11
N LYS A 420 20.68 7.70 -12.75
CA LYS A 420 20.82 6.76 -13.86
C LYS A 420 20.91 7.53 -15.18
N LEU A 421 21.88 7.16 -16.02
CA LEU A 421 22.11 7.74 -17.34
C LEU A 421 21.86 6.71 -18.43
N GLY A 422 21.28 7.15 -19.54
CA GLY A 422 20.96 6.30 -20.68
C GLY A 422 19.94 6.98 -21.60
N GLY A 423 18.90 6.23 -21.98
CA GLY A 423 17.75 6.75 -22.73
C GLY A 423 16.44 6.30 -22.09
N LYS A 424 15.40 7.13 -22.22
CA LYS A 424 14.06 6.83 -21.72
C LYS A 424 13.01 7.25 -22.76
N LEU A 425 12.04 6.38 -23.02
CA LEU A 425 10.78 6.77 -23.65
C LEU A 425 9.70 6.90 -22.59
N THR A 426 8.91 7.97 -22.64
CA THR A 426 7.81 8.23 -21.71
C THR A 426 6.52 8.46 -22.49
N SER A 427 5.41 7.92 -22.00
CA SER A 427 4.06 8.23 -22.49
C SER A 427 3.19 8.56 -21.29
N SER A 428 2.36 9.60 -21.39
CA SER A 428 1.53 10.08 -20.29
C SER A 428 0.07 10.20 -20.72
N THR A 429 -0.87 9.78 -19.85
CA THR A 429 -2.31 9.86 -20.15
C THR A 429 -3.12 10.14 -18.89
N HIS A 430 -4.20 10.90 -19.03
CA HIS A 430 -5.11 11.23 -17.93
C HIS A 430 -6.09 10.08 -17.64
N ILE A 431 -6.37 9.79 -16.36
CA ILE A 431 -7.29 8.73 -15.90
C ILE A 431 -8.60 9.34 -15.42
N LYS A 432 -9.71 8.61 -15.58
CA LYS A 432 -11.03 9.00 -15.02
C LYS A 432 -11.55 8.12 -13.87
N SER A 433 -10.98 6.93 -13.60
CA SER A 433 -11.43 6.00 -12.53
C SER A 433 -10.30 5.47 -11.63
N LYS A 434 -10.57 5.42 -10.30
CA LYS A 434 -9.65 5.01 -9.22
C LYS A 434 -10.11 3.73 -8.49
N SER A 435 -10.36 2.64 -9.20
CA SER A 435 -10.52 1.35 -8.51
C SER A 435 -9.21 0.55 -8.51
N GLU A 436 -8.79 0.04 -7.35
CA GLU A 436 -7.52 -0.71 -7.19
C GLU A 436 -7.51 -1.98 -8.06
N SER A 437 -8.67 -2.61 -8.25
CA SER A 437 -8.81 -3.80 -9.11
C SER A 437 -8.60 -3.50 -10.60
N GLU A 438 -8.78 -2.26 -11.04
CA GLU A 438 -8.49 -1.79 -12.40
C GLU A 438 -7.02 -1.38 -12.55
N GLN A 439 -6.36 -0.92 -11.47
CA GLN A 439 -4.98 -0.43 -11.51
C GLN A 439 -3.98 -1.50 -11.97
N SER A 440 -3.99 -2.68 -11.34
CA SER A 440 -3.08 -3.78 -11.72
C SER A 440 -3.33 -4.29 -13.14
N LYS A 441 -4.61 -4.37 -13.55
CA LYS A 441 -5.00 -4.74 -14.92
C LYS A 441 -4.48 -3.73 -15.93
N ARG A 442 -4.61 -2.44 -15.62
CA ARG A 442 -4.17 -1.32 -16.46
C ARG A 442 -2.66 -1.26 -16.56
N GLU A 443 -1.93 -1.37 -15.45
CA GLU A 443 -0.47 -1.45 -15.45
C GLU A 443 0.03 -2.58 -16.36
N ASN A 444 -0.56 -3.78 -16.23
CA ASN A 444 -0.19 -4.92 -17.07
C ASN A 444 -0.49 -4.66 -18.56
N GLN A 445 -1.67 -4.12 -18.87
CA GLN A 445 -2.03 -3.74 -20.25
C GLN A 445 -1.07 -2.71 -20.85
N LEU A 446 -0.67 -1.71 -20.06
CA LEU A 446 0.26 -0.68 -20.49
C LEU A 446 1.69 -1.21 -20.67
N LYS A 447 2.15 -2.13 -19.83
CA LYS A 447 3.42 -2.85 -20.02
C LYS A 447 3.40 -3.69 -21.30
N ILE A 448 2.30 -4.37 -21.58
CA ILE A 448 2.11 -5.14 -22.82
C ILE A 448 2.11 -4.21 -24.04
N ALA A 449 1.38 -3.09 -23.99
CA ALA A 449 1.36 -2.09 -25.05
C ALA A 449 2.75 -1.48 -25.31
N ALA A 450 3.49 -1.18 -24.23
CA ALA A 450 4.86 -0.70 -24.33
C ALA A 450 5.79 -1.75 -24.94
N ALA A 451 5.65 -3.03 -24.60
CA ALA A 451 6.42 -4.10 -25.24
C ALA A 451 6.08 -4.24 -26.74
N ALA A 452 4.80 -4.14 -27.10
CA ALA A 452 4.34 -4.21 -28.48
C ALA A 452 4.92 -3.09 -29.36
N SER A 453 5.09 -1.86 -28.85
CA SER A 453 5.63 -0.75 -29.66
C SER A 453 7.08 -0.92 -30.11
N PHE A 454 7.84 -1.83 -29.49
CA PHE A 454 9.22 -2.15 -29.87
C PHE A 454 9.33 -3.40 -30.75
N SER A 455 8.22 -4.08 -31.02
CA SER A 455 8.19 -5.27 -31.88
C SER A 455 8.09 -4.96 -33.39
N GLY A 456 7.87 -3.68 -33.76
CA GLY A 456 7.83 -3.21 -35.14
C GLY A 456 6.50 -3.53 -35.85
N GLY A 457 6.01 -2.63 -36.70
CA GLY A 457 4.70 -2.69 -37.36
C GLY A 457 4.55 -3.72 -38.49
N TYR A 458 5.00 -4.95 -38.30
CA TYR A 458 4.72 -6.07 -39.20
C TYR A 458 4.23 -7.28 -38.40
N GLY A 459 2.91 -7.52 -38.47
CA GLY A 459 2.26 -8.70 -37.91
C GLY A 459 1.51 -8.42 -36.61
N SER A 460 0.20 -8.63 -36.63
CA SER A 460 -0.66 -8.75 -35.45
C SER A 460 0.00 -9.66 -34.41
N PHE A 461 0.54 -9.07 -33.33
CA PHE A 461 1.15 -9.84 -32.27
C PHE A 461 0.04 -10.44 -31.40
N SER A 462 -0.39 -11.63 -31.80
CA SER A 462 -1.00 -12.62 -30.93
C SER A 462 0.11 -13.25 -30.09
N ALA A 463 0.45 -12.63 -28.96
CA ALA A 463 1.17 -13.32 -27.90
C ALA A 463 0.17 -14.21 -27.16
N GLU A 464 0.15 -15.50 -27.48
CA GLU A 464 -0.41 -16.51 -26.60
C GLU A 464 0.58 -16.81 -25.46
N GLY A 465 0.06 -16.70 -24.23
CA GLY A 465 0.67 -17.13 -22.97
C GLY A 465 0.58 -16.04 -21.90
N SER A 466 -0.44 -15.96 -21.04
CA SER A 466 -1.14 -17.05 -20.35
C SER A 466 -2.65 -17.10 -20.62
N SER A 467 -3.12 -18.33 -20.83
CA SER A 467 -4.51 -18.75 -21.07
C SER A 467 -5.52 -18.25 -20.04
N SER A 468 -6.52 -17.49 -20.51
CA SER A 468 -7.87 -17.51 -19.96
C SER A 468 -8.84 -17.84 -21.10
N SER A 469 -9.04 -19.12 -21.35
CA SER A 469 -9.98 -19.59 -22.37
C SER A 469 -11.38 -19.75 -21.77
N GLY A 470 -12.30 -18.89 -22.22
CA GLY A 470 -13.75 -19.08 -22.21
C GLY A 470 -14.49 -18.32 -21.11
N GLU A 471 -15.40 -17.38 -21.38
CA GLU A 471 -16.09 -16.97 -22.60
C GLU A 471 -16.64 -15.56 -22.35
N GLN A 472 -16.11 -14.56 -23.05
CA GLN A 472 -16.90 -13.44 -23.55
C GLN A 472 -16.23 -13.05 -24.86
N LYS A 473 -16.98 -13.18 -25.97
CA LYS A 473 -16.64 -12.51 -27.21
C LYS A 473 -16.82 -11.02 -26.98
N ASP A 474 -15.84 -10.39 -26.34
CA ASP A 474 -15.57 -8.99 -26.61
C ASP A 474 -14.79 -9.00 -27.93
N THR A 475 -15.55 -8.69 -28.98
CA THR A 475 -15.01 -8.35 -30.31
C THR A 475 -13.79 -7.45 -30.14
N GLY A 476 -12.70 -7.80 -30.82
CA GLY A 476 -11.40 -7.16 -30.69
C GLY A 476 -11.38 -5.69 -31.11
N THR A 477 -11.74 -4.81 -30.17
CA THR A 477 -11.53 -3.35 -30.25
C THR A 477 -10.56 -2.89 -29.16
N ASP A 478 -10.75 -3.29 -27.89
CA ASP A 478 -9.98 -2.73 -26.76
C ASP A 478 -8.48 -3.07 -26.74
N LYS A 479 -8.07 -4.25 -27.26
CA LYS A 479 -6.64 -4.62 -27.34
C LYS A 479 -5.91 -3.89 -28.48
N GLN A 480 -6.64 -3.47 -29.51
CA GLN A 480 -6.12 -2.70 -30.63
C GLN A 480 -6.09 -1.19 -30.28
N ASP A 481 -6.95 -0.76 -29.36
CA ASP A 481 -7.12 0.64 -28.91
C ASP A 481 -6.03 1.16 -27.96
N PHE A 482 -5.12 0.34 -27.42
CA PHE A 482 -4.00 0.84 -26.59
C PHE A 482 -2.63 0.78 -27.27
N SER A 483 -2.36 -0.25 -28.09
CA SER A 483 -1.11 -0.31 -28.87
C SER A 483 -1.03 0.78 -29.95
N SER A 484 -2.19 1.31 -30.38
CA SER A 484 -2.30 2.46 -31.29
C SER A 484 -2.24 3.84 -30.59
N THR A 485 -2.14 3.87 -29.25
CA THR A 485 -2.41 5.08 -28.44
C THR A 485 -1.21 5.56 -27.62
N LEU A 486 -0.11 4.80 -27.55
CA LEU A 486 1.12 5.26 -26.92
C LEU A 486 1.87 6.24 -27.83
N SER A 487 1.80 7.52 -27.50
CA SER A 487 2.68 8.55 -28.06
C SER A 487 3.92 8.66 -27.17
N TRP A 488 5.09 8.36 -27.74
CA TRP A 488 6.37 8.37 -27.03
C TRP A 488 7.07 9.73 -27.10
N GLU A 489 7.48 10.22 -25.92
CA GLU A 489 8.44 11.29 -25.76
C GLU A 489 9.80 10.68 -25.38
N ALA A 490 10.87 11.07 -26.08
CA ALA A 490 12.21 10.55 -25.83
C ALA A 490 13.06 11.52 -25.00
N THR A 491 13.73 10.99 -23.96
CA THR A 491 14.81 11.65 -23.21
C THR A 491 16.08 10.85 -23.38
N GLY A 492 17.08 11.44 -24.06
CA GLY A 492 18.28 10.70 -24.48
C GLY A 492 18.02 9.78 -25.67
N GLY A 493 19.09 9.16 -26.18
CA GLY A 493 19.08 8.63 -27.55
C GLY A 493 18.97 9.76 -28.58
N ASP A 494 18.72 9.40 -29.83
CA ASP A 494 18.33 10.33 -30.89
C ASP A 494 16.82 10.59 -30.79
N THR A 495 16.46 11.69 -30.13
CA THR A 495 15.05 12.01 -29.82
C THR A 495 14.17 12.21 -31.06
N THR A 496 14.76 12.39 -32.24
CA THR A 496 14.01 12.49 -33.51
C THR A 496 13.40 11.15 -33.96
N LEU A 497 13.83 10.05 -33.35
CA LEU A 497 13.36 8.70 -33.61
C LEU A 497 12.35 8.21 -32.55
N CYS A 498 11.78 9.10 -31.73
CA CYS A 498 10.85 8.69 -30.66
C CYS A 498 9.61 7.94 -31.17
N ASN A 499 9.23 8.19 -32.43
CA ASN A 499 8.15 7.50 -33.14
C ASN A 499 8.55 6.15 -33.77
N ASP A 500 9.84 5.78 -33.71
CA ASP A 500 10.37 4.48 -34.13
C ASP A 500 11.25 3.90 -32.99
N PRO A 501 10.62 3.38 -31.91
CA PRO A 501 11.33 2.88 -30.74
C PRO A 501 12.43 1.85 -31.05
N PRO A 502 12.25 0.88 -31.97
CA PRO A 502 13.31 -0.04 -32.38
C PRO A 502 14.56 0.66 -32.92
N LYS A 503 14.41 1.67 -33.79
CA LYS A 503 15.56 2.44 -34.29
C LYS A 503 16.19 3.30 -33.19
N TRP A 504 15.35 3.94 -32.36
CA TRP A 504 15.81 4.76 -31.25
C TRP A 504 16.69 3.99 -30.25
N CYS A 505 16.33 2.75 -29.88
CA CYS A 505 17.09 1.94 -28.92
C CYS A 505 18.59 1.88 -29.19
N SER A 506 18.95 1.68 -30.46
CA SER A 506 20.34 1.53 -30.90
C SER A 506 21.17 2.79 -30.64
N THR A 507 20.52 3.96 -30.66
CA THR A 507 21.18 5.27 -30.50
C THR A 507 21.59 5.56 -29.06
N VAL A 508 20.98 4.88 -28.08
CA VAL A 508 21.35 4.94 -26.65
C VAL A 508 22.71 4.29 -26.40
N GLY A 509 23.28 3.60 -27.40
CA GLY A 509 24.65 3.06 -27.32
C GLY A 509 25.72 4.15 -27.20
N SER A 510 25.51 5.35 -27.74
CA SER A 510 26.51 6.44 -27.70
C SER A 510 26.39 7.30 -26.45
N PHE A 511 27.50 7.56 -25.75
CA PHE A 511 27.49 8.37 -24.52
C PHE A 511 27.07 9.83 -24.75
N TYR A 512 27.26 10.36 -25.97
CA TYR A 512 26.77 11.68 -26.36
C TYR A 512 25.25 11.81 -26.24
N ASN A 513 24.55 10.68 -26.39
CA ASN A 513 23.10 10.61 -26.33
C ASN A 513 22.59 10.23 -24.94
N TRP A 514 23.48 10.02 -23.96
CA TRP A 514 23.05 9.66 -22.61
C TRP A 514 22.43 10.87 -21.92
N ARG A 515 21.18 10.70 -21.48
CA ARG A 515 20.47 11.63 -20.62
C ARG A 515 20.06 10.96 -19.32
N ILE A 516 19.68 11.79 -18.33
CA ILE A 516 19.15 11.27 -17.07
C ILE A 516 17.85 10.52 -17.34
N VAL A 517 17.83 9.23 -17.01
CA VAL A 517 16.64 8.38 -17.09
C VAL A 517 15.92 8.30 -15.75
N GLU A 518 16.66 8.45 -14.65
CA GLU A 518 16.12 8.40 -13.30
C GLU A 518 16.96 9.23 -12.32
N HIS A 519 16.30 10.06 -11.52
CA HIS A 519 16.80 10.70 -10.31
C HIS A 519 16.38 9.89 -9.10
N ASP A 520 17.35 9.54 -8.27
CA ASP A 520 17.12 8.66 -7.15
C ASP A 520 17.91 9.11 -5.91
N ALA A 521 17.45 8.67 -4.75
CA ALA A 521 17.88 9.18 -3.44
C ALA A 521 17.97 10.73 -3.41
N PRO A 522 16.87 11.45 -3.72
CA PRO A 522 16.85 12.89 -3.52
C PRO A 522 17.02 13.24 -2.03
N ILE A 523 17.74 14.31 -1.78
CA ILE A 523 18.01 14.86 -0.45
C ILE A 523 17.95 16.38 -0.49
N ALA A 524 17.60 17.03 0.61
CA ALA A 524 17.75 18.48 0.74
C ALA A 524 19.20 18.90 0.45
N LEU A 525 19.36 19.94 -0.37
CA LEU A 525 20.67 20.48 -0.73
C LEU A 525 21.43 20.94 0.53
N SER A 526 20.73 21.56 1.48
CA SER A 526 21.27 21.98 2.79
C SER A 526 21.85 20.81 3.57
N LYS A 527 21.10 19.71 3.65
CA LYS A 527 21.50 18.50 4.35
C LYS A 527 22.71 17.84 3.71
N LEU A 528 22.77 17.80 2.38
CA LEU A 528 23.97 17.32 1.68
C LEU A 528 25.18 18.21 1.97
N ILE A 529 25.02 19.54 1.93
CA ILE A 529 26.08 20.50 2.26
C ILE A 529 26.60 20.29 3.70
N SER A 530 25.71 20.00 4.66
CA SER A 530 26.09 19.69 6.04
C SER A 530 26.90 18.40 6.23
N THR A 531 27.03 17.56 5.20
CA THR A 531 27.91 16.39 5.25
C THR A 531 29.36 16.68 4.85
N PHE A 532 29.67 17.91 4.41
CA PHE A 532 31.03 18.30 4.04
C PHE A 532 31.76 18.95 5.23
N ASP A 533 33.03 18.61 5.37
CA ASP A 533 33.92 19.16 6.40
C ASP A 533 33.89 20.69 6.43
N GLY A 534 33.59 21.26 7.61
CA GLY A 534 33.52 22.70 7.87
C GLY A 534 32.20 23.38 7.50
N PHE A 535 31.16 22.60 7.16
CA PHE A 535 29.81 23.08 6.85
C PHE A 535 28.71 22.35 7.64
N GLU A 536 29.08 21.63 8.71
CA GLU A 536 28.18 20.77 9.48
C GLU A 536 26.97 21.53 10.04
N ASP A 537 27.18 22.80 10.42
CA ASP A 537 26.17 23.70 10.97
C ASP A 537 25.26 24.35 9.92
N PHE A 538 25.45 24.06 8.62
CA PHE A 538 24.75 24.76 7.55
C PHE A 538 23.24 24.53 7.55
N GLU A 539 22.80 23.31 7.84
CA GLU A 539 21.37 22.99 7.99
C GLU A 539 20.73 23.83 9.10
N GLU A 540 21.34 23.87 10.29
CA GLU A 540 20.87 24.71 11.41
C GLU A 540 20.90 26.20 11.06
N LYS A 541 21.94 26.65 10.37
CA LYS A 541 22.08 28.03 9.90
C LYS A 541 20.93 28.42 8.96
N ILE A 542 20.55 27.54 8.04
CA ILE A 542 19.42 27.74 7.15
C ILE A 542 18.11 27.79 7.94
N GLU A 543 17.93 26.92 8.93
CA GLU A 543 16.73 26.93 9.78
C GLU A 543 16.60 28.24 10.55
N ARG A 544 17.69 28.72 11.18
CA ARG A 544 17.72 30.03 11.85
C ARG A 544 17.43 31.17 10.88
N ALA A 545 18.01 31.15 9.68
CA ALA A 545 17.75 32.16 8.64
C ALA A 545 16.29 32.15 8.17
N ALA A 546 15.64 30.99 8.21
CA ALA A 546 14.21 30.84 7.94
C ALA A 546 13.30 31.22 9.13
N GLY A 547 13.86 31.77 10.22
CA GLY A 547 13.11 32.20 11.40
C GLY A 547 12.77 31.08 12.38
N TYR A 548 13.46 29.93 12.31
CA TYR A 548 13.30 28.84 13.27
C TYR A 548 14.24 29.03 14.47
N GLU A 549 13.68 29.16 15.67
CA GLU A 549 14.44 29.16 16.91
C GLU A 549 14.53 27.74 17.49
N PRO A 550 15.73 27.14 17.64
CA PRO A 550 15.87 25.87 18.33
C PRO A 550 15.40 26.02 19.78
N LEU A 551 14.61 25.05 20.26
CA LEU A 551 13.99 25.14 21.58
C LEU A 551 15.05 25.20 22.70
N GLU A 552 14.95 26.20 23.56
CA GLU A 552 15.62 26.19 24.86
C GLU A 552 15.14 24.99 25.70
N THR A 553 16.08 24.35 26.39
CA THR A 553 15.84 23.21 27.28
C THR A 553 14.68 23.50 28.24
N GLY A 554 13.69 22.60 28.32
CA GLY A 554 12.56 22.72 29.26
C GLY A 554 11.23 23.20 28.67
N LYS A 555 11.12 23.39 27.35
CA LYS A 555 9.82 23.61 26.69
C LYS A 555 9.17 22.28 26.26
N HIS A 556 7.84 22.24 26.33
CA HIS A 556 7.07 21.12 25.80
C HIS A 556 7.01 21.21 24.27
N VAL A 557 7.28 20.08 23.62
CA VAL A 557 7.08 19.86 22.19
C VAL A 557 5.73 19.21 21.99
N TYR A 558 4.96 19.71 21.02
CA TYR A 558 3.64 19.23 20.66
C TYR A 558 3.63 18.82 19.19
N ILE A 559 3.24 17.58 18.90
CA ILE A 559 3.17 17.05 17.54
C ILE A 559 1.81 16.37 17.36
N ASP A 560 1.03 16.83 16.39
CA ASP A 560 -0.26 16.25 16.10
C ASP A 560 -0.08 15.02 15.19
N VAL A 561 -0.76 13.91 15.50
CA VAL A 561 -0.68 12.65 14.77
C VAL A 561 -2.06 11.99 14.65
N LYS A 562 -2.24 11.20 13.60
CA LYS A 562 -3.27 10.16 13.52
C LYS A 562 -2.62 8.79 13.59
N LEU A 563 -3.28 7.86 14.27
CA LEU A 563 -2.79 6.50 14.47
C LEU A 563 -3.76 5.53 13.81
N PHE A 564 -3.36 4.89 12.71
CA PHE A 564 -4.20 3.92 11.99
C PHE A 564 -3.80 2.51 12.36
N GLU A 565 -4.72 1.72 12.89
CA GLU A 565 -4.44 0.31 13.15
C GLU A 565 -4.17 -0.43 11.84
N THR A 566 -3.04 -1.13 11.77
CA THR A 566 -2.50 -1.67 10.50
C THR A 566 -3.35 -2.78 9.88
N THR A 567 -4.08 -3.57 10.68
CA THR A 567 -4.92 -4.66 10.16
C THR A 567 -6.19 -4.16 9.50
N THR A 568 -6.83 -3.16 10.12
CA THR A 568 -8.15 -2.64 9.72
C THR A 568 -8.05 -1.35 8.91
N GLY A 569 -6.92 -0.65 8.97
CA GLY A 569 -6.73 0.67 8.36
C GLY A 569 -7.48 1.79 9.09
N LEU A 570 -8.09 1.50 10.24
CA LEU A 570 -8.98 2.43 10.94
C LEU A 570 -8.23 3.28 11.99
N PRO A 571 -8.56 4.57 12.14
CA PRO A 571 -7.93 5.45 13.13
C PRO A 571 -8.35 5.15 14.57
N LEU A 572 -7.45 5.47 15.50
CA LEU A 572 -7.72 5.59 16.92
C LEU A 572 -8.45 6.91 17.21
N ILE A 573 -9.67 6.83 17.70
CA ILE A 573 -10.59 7.96 17.91
C ILE A 573 -10.93 8.12 19.39
N ALA A 574 -10.82 9.33 19.93
CA ALA A 574 -11.43 9.75 21.18
C ALA A 574 -12.85 10.28 20.95
N SER A 575 -13.80 9.94 21.82
CA SER A 575 -15.19 10.41 21.74
C SER A 575 -15.70 10.89 23.10
N THR A 576 -16.44 12.00 23.10
CA THR A 576 -17.11 12.52 24.30
C THR A 576 -18.48 11.90 24.57
N THR A 577 -19.06 11.18 23.60
CA THR A 577 -20.47 10.71 23.66
C THR A 577 -20.63 9.21 23.55
N LYS A 578 -19.66 8.49 22.96
CA LYS A 578 -19.72 7.03 22.79
C LYS A 578 -18.56 6.38 23.52
N ASN A 579 -18.83 5.74 24.67
CA ASN A 579 -17.90 4.81 25.28
C ASN A 579 -18.40 3.37 25.09
N PRO A 580 -17.79 2.58 24.19
CA PRO A 580 -18.13 1.17 24.03
C PRO A 580 -17.98 0.37 25.33
N LEU A 581 -17.07 0.79 26.24
CA LEU A 581 -16.89 0.12 27.53
C LEU A 581 -18.04 0.36 28.51
N ALA A 582 -18.81 1.44 28.38
CA ALA A 582 -19.83 1.77 29.39
C ALA A 582 -20.85 0.64 29.55
N ARG A 583 -21.37 0.13 28.42
CA ARG A 583 -22.33 -0.99 28.40
C ARG A 583 -21.70 -2.29 28.91
N ALA A 584 -20.46 -2.57 28.53
CA ALA A 584 -19.73 -3.75 29.00
C ALA A 584 -19.52 -3.72 30.52
N VAL A 585 -19.12 -2.57 31.07
CA VAL A 585 -18.92 -2.38 32.51
C VAL A 585 -20.24 -2.48 33.28
N GLU A 586 -21.33 -1.89 32.77
CA GLU A 586 -22.66 -2.05 33.38
C GLU A 586 -23.09 -3.52 33.45
N ASN A 587 -22.90 -4.27 32.35
CA ASN A 587 -23.24 -5.70 32.32
C ASN A 587 -22.41 -6.51 33.34
N ILE A 588 -21.10 -6.21 33.49
CA ILE A 588 -20.24 -6.87 34.48
C ILE A 588 -20.70 -6.53 35.90
N ILE A 589 -20.99 -5.26 36.19
CA ILE A 589 -21.43 -4.81 37.51
C ILE A 589 -22.77 -5.44 37.89
N GLN A 590 -23.70 -5.56 36.93
CA GLN A 590 -25.00 -6.22 37.12
C GLN A 590 -24.87 -7.74 37.33
N ALA A 591 -24.00 -8.40 36.56
CA ALA A 591 -23.77 -9.84 36.69
C ALA A 591 -23.10 -10.21 38.02
N TYR A 592 -22.22 -9.33 38.54
CA TYR A 592 -21.45 -9.58 39.76
C TYR A 592 -21.60 -8.43 40.77
N PRO A 593 -22.78 -8.27 41.40
CA PRO A 593 -23.08 -7.12 42.27
C PRO A 593 -22.23 -7.05 43.54
N ASN A 594 -21.67 -8.17 44.01
CA ASN A 594 -20.91 -8.25 45.25
C ASN A 594 -19.39 -8.37 45.04
N GLU A 595 -18.91 -8.41 43.80
CA GLU A 595 -17.49 -8.54 43.49
C GLU A 595 -16.92 -7.22 42.97
N SER A 596 -15.75 -6.82 43.47
CA SER A 596 -14.99 -5.75 42.87
C SER A 596 -14.28 -6.28 41.62
N PRO A 597 -14.37 -5.56 40.48
CA PRO A 597 -13.84 -6.00 39.19
C PRO A 597 -12.32 -6.24 39.22
N SER A 598 -11.56 -5.57 40.09
CA SER A 598 -10.11 -5.80 40.22
C SER A 598 -9.56 -5.46 41.61
N PHE A 599 -8.25 -5.64 41.79
CA PHE A 599 -7.57 -5.26 43.03
C PHE A 599 -7.39 -3.73 43.08
N GLY A 600 -8.14 -3.07 43.95
CA GLY A 600 -7.92 -1.67 44.31
C GLY A 600 -8.83 -0.65 43.60
N THR A 601 -9.66 -1.08 42.65
CA THR A 601 -10.59 -0.19 41.93
C THR A 601 -12.02 -0.43 42.38
N SER A 602 -12.67 0.62 42.89
CA SER A 602 -14.09 0.56 43.24
C SER A 602 -14.97 0.52 41.98
N LYS A 603 -16.22 0.05 42.11
CA LYS A 603 -17.17 0.07 41.00
C LYS A 603 -17.47 1.49 40.54
N GLU A 604 -17.53 2.39 41.52
CA GLU A 604 -17.75 3.81 41.35
C GLU A 604 -16.60 4.46 40.59
N ASP A 605 -15.35 4.08 40.87
CA ASP A 605 -14.17 4.57 40.13
C ASP A 605 -14.19 4.08 38.68
N LEU A 606 -14.54 2.81 38.45
CA LEU A 606 -14.59 2.23 37.12
C LEU A 606 -15.72 2.84 36.27
N GLN A 607 -16.90 3.06 36.88
CA GLN A 607 -18.00 3.83 36.28
C GLN A 607 -17.60 5.27 35.98
N ARG A 608 -16.87 5.94 36.89
CA ARG A 608 -16.33 7.29 36.68
C ARG A 608 -15.39 7.32 35.47
N GLN A 609 -14.49 6.35 35.36
CA GLN A 609 -13.53 6.24 34.26
C GLN A 609 -14.24 6.03 32.91
N VAL A 610 -15.29 5.20 32.84
CA VAL A 610 -16.02 5.00 31.57
C VAL A 610 -17.00 6.12 31.23
N SER A 611 -17.39 6.94 32.22
CA SER A 611 -18.32 8.06 32.00
C SER A 611 -17.65 9.31 31.41
N SER A 612 -16.32 9.41 31.41
CA SER A 612 -15.57 10.58 30.90
C SER A 612 -15.49 10.65 29.37
N GLY A 613 -15.83 9.56 28.68
CA GLY A 613 -15.76 9.42 27.22
C GLY A 613 -15.20 8.05 26.81
N GLY A 614 -15.04 7.81 25.52
CA GLY A 614 -14.52 6.56 24.98
C GLY A 614 -13.28 6.75 24.10
N VAL A 615 -12.44 5.71 24.03
CA VAL A 615 -11.38 5.58 23.03
C VAL A 615 -11.67 4.32 22.24
N ARG A 616 -11.64 4.39 20.91
CA ARG A 616 -11.98 3.25 20.04
C ARG A 616 -11.20 3.29 18.73
N ILE A 617 -11.12 2.15 18.06
CA ILE A 617 -10.76 2.08 16.64
C ILE A 617 -12.06 2.24 15.83
N GLY A 618 -12.10 3.14 14.84
CA GLY A 618 -13.37 3.46 14.16
C GLY A 618 -13.25 4.01 12.73
N GLU A 619 -14.35 3.93 11.99
CA GLU A 619 -14.43 4.19 10.53
C GLU A 619 -14.33 5.66 10.10
N ASP A 620 -14.43 6.62 11.03
CA ASP A 620 -14.48 8.04 10.67
C ASP A 620 -13.07 8.65 10.60
N HIS A 621 -12.51 8.65 9.39
CA HIS A 621 -11.19 9.22 9.08
C HIS A 621 -11.09 10.74 9.26
N HIS A 622 -12.24 11.43 9.31
CA HIS A 622 -12.33 12.89 9.43
C HIS A 622 -12.77 13.35 10.82
N ASP A 623 -13.02 12.42 11.75
CA ASP A 623 -13.38 12.73 13.12
C ASP A 623 -12.25 13.56 13.78
N PRO A 624 -12.52 14.76 14.33
CA PRO A 624 -11.52 15.51 15.10
C PRO A 624 -11.00 14.72 16.32
N GLY A 625 -11.78 13.73 16.79
CA GLY A 625 -11.38 12.73 17.76
C GLY A 625 -10.24 11.81 17.31
N ALA A 626 -9.92 11.76 16.01
CA ALA A 626 -8.79 10.98 15.47
C ALA A 626 -7.43 11.68 15.60
N ILE A 627 -7.40 12.99 15.88
CA ILE A 627 -6.17 13.79 15.95
C ILE A 627 -5.67 13.83 17.40
N TRP A 628 -4.53 13.18 17.64
CA TRP A 628 -3.86 13.14 18.93
C TRP A 628 -2.65 14.05 18.94
N THR A 629 -2.50 14.88 19.96
CA THR A 629 -1.29 15.65 20.21
C THR A 629 -0.36 14.86 21.13
N LEU A 630 0.80 14.49 20.61
CA LEU A 630 1.93 13.98 21.36
C LEU A 630 2.62 15.14 22.07
N ALA A 631 2.76 15.04 23.38
CA ALA A 631 3.46 16.03 24.16
C ALA A 631 4.63 15.42 24.93
N ARG A 632 5.79 16.06 24.81
CA ARG A 632 7.04 15.64 25.46
C ARG A 632 7.86 16.83 25.90
N TRP A 633 8.81 16.58 26.79
CA TRP A 633 9.86 17.55 27.08
C TRP A 633 10.97 17.43 26.03
N ALA A 634 11.40 18.56 25.45
CA ALA A 634 12.56 18.59 24.57
C ALA A 634 13.87 18.53 25.39
N LYS A 635 14.81 17.71 24.95
CA LYS A 635 16.21 17.83 25.41
C LYS A 635 16.89 18.97 24.66
N LYS A 636 17.95 19.51 25.24
CA LYS A 636 18.76 20.56 24.62
C LYS A 636 19.28 20.09 23.25
N GLY A 637 19.00 20.87 22.21
CA GLY A 637 19.42 20.56 20.83
C GLY A 637 18.51 19.56 20.08
N GLU A 638 17.40 19.12 20.66
CA GLU A 638 16.41 18.31 19.93
C GLU A 638 15.48 19.17 19.09
N ASP A 639 15.14 18.67 17.90
CA ASP A 639 14.17 19.26 16.98
C ASP A 639 12.76 19.25 17.61
N SER A 640 12.08 20.40 17.55
CA SER A 640 10.72 20.59 18.07
C SER A 640 9.62 20.09 17.15
N LYS A 641 9.93 19.83 15.88
CA LYS A 641 8.96 19.41 14.87
C LYS A 641 8.86 17.90 14.74
N HIS A 642 9.80 17.17 15.35
CA HIS A 642 9.86 15.72 15.25
C HIS A 642 9.78 15.02 16.60
N HIS A 643 9.11 13.86 16.59
CA HIS A 643 8.93 13.04 17.76
C HIS A 643 9.89 11.84 17.67
N PRO A 644 10.87 11.68 18.58
CA PRO A 644 11.81 10.57 18.47
C PRO A 644 11.22 9.25 18.97
N TYR A 645 11.62 8.15 18.33
CA TYR A 645 11.33 6.79 18.81
C TYR A 645 11.80 6.60 20.27
N GLY A 646 11.00 5.88 21.04
CA GLY A 646 11.30 5.50 22.42
C GLY A 646 11.17 6.63 23.45
N VAL A 647 10.86 7.86 23.04
CA VAL A 647 10.71 8.98 23.98
C VAL A 647 9.37 8.94 24.69
N LYS A 648 9.40 9.15 26.02
CA LYS A 648 8.23 9.18 26.89
C LYS A 648 7.39 10.41 26.57
N SER A 649 6.11 10.22 26.31
CA SER A 649 5.17 11.28 25.93
C SER A 649 3.79 10.99 26.44
N TYR A 650 2.99 12.02 26.68
CA TYR A 650 1.56 11.83 26.92
C TYR A 650 0.79 12.24 25.67
N LEU A 651 -0.35 11.60 25.47
CA LEU A 651 -1.25 11.91 24.37
C LEU A 651 -2.43 12.70 24.93
N PHE A 652 -2.89 13.70 24.18
CA PHE A 652 -4.16 14.36 24.45
C PHE A 652 -4.87 14.70 23.15
N ASN A 653 -6.18 14.85 23.20
CA ASN A 653 -7.00 15.21 22.06
C ASN A 653 -7.65 16.58 22.31
N LYS A 654 -7.41 17.55 21.41
CA LYS A 654 -7.90 18.93 21.53
C LYS A 654 -9.43 19.05 21.39
N SER A 655 -10.09 18.09 20.75
CA SER A 655 -11.56 18.07 20.60
C SER A 655 -12.30 17.61 21.86
N MET A 656 -11.57 17.02 22.82
CA MET A 656 -12.13 16.51 24.06
C MET A 656 -12.26 17.61 25.13
N ARG A 657 -13.19 17.43 26.06
CA ARG A 657 -13.41 18.38 27.19
C ARG A 657 -12.17 18.43 28.09
N LYS A 658 -11.89 19.58 28.71
CA LYS A 658 -10.69 19.81 29.55
C LYS A 658 -10.43 18.72 30.61
N GLY A 659 -11.49 18.18 31.21
CA GLY A 659 -11.40 17.11 32.23
C GLY A 659 -11.23 15.69 31.68
N ALA A 660 -11.27 15.51 30.36
CA ALA A 660 -11.23 14.21 29.68
C ALA A 660 -10.35 14.26 28.41
N LYS A 661 -9.43 15.24 28.32
CA LYS A 661 -8.65 15.46 27.09
C LYS A 661 -7.41 14.59 26.97
N TYR A 662 -6.88 14.06 28.06
CA TYR A 662 -5.67 13.24 28.04
C TYR A 662 -6.01 11.77 27.83
N LEU A 663 -5.07 11.00 27.29
CA LEU A 663 -5.19 9.56 27.24
C LEU A 663 -4.71 8.93 28.55
N GLY A 664 -5.58 8.15 29.17
CA GLY A 664 -5.31 7.39 30.39
C GLY A 664 -5.41 5.89 30.15
N VAL A 665 -5.10 5.14 31.19
CA VAL A 665 -5.30 3.69 31.25
C VAL A 665 -6.10 3.34 32.49
N THR A 666 -7.17 2.56 32.32
CA THR A 666 -7.94 2.07 33.46
C THR A 666 -7.09 1.10 34.26
N ASP A 667 -7.44 0.92 35.52
CA ASP A 667 -7.01 -0.27 36.24
C ASP A 667 -7.62 -1.52 35.59
N SER A 668 -7.13 -2.69 35.98
CA SER A 668 -7.66 -3.93 35.45
C SER A 668 -9.17 -4.09 35.72
N ILE A 669 -9.87 -4.80 34.84
CA ILE A 669 -11.29 -5.18 35.04
C ILE A 669 -11.39 -6.66 35.49
N SER A 670 -10.25 -7.35 35.63
CA SER A 670 -10.19 -8.73 36.14
C SER A 670 -9.14 -8.88 37.23
N ARG A 671 -9.43 -9.69 38.26
CA ARG A 671 -8.47 -10.05 39.30
C ARG A 671 -7.32 -10.94 38.80
N THR A 672 -7.49 -11.61 37.67
CA THR A 672 -6.51 -12.57 37.13
C THR A 672 -5.58 -11.97 36.08
N ASP A 673 -5.86 -10.75 35.62
CA ASP A 673 -5.08 -10.09 34.58
C ASP A 673 -4.69 -8.69 35.04
N ALA A 674 -3.49 -8.24 34.66
CA ALA A 674 -3.01 -6.89 34.91
C ALA A 674 -3.29 -5.96 33.70
N SER A 675 -4.22 -6.36 32.85
CA SER A 675 -4.63 -5.64 31.65
C SER A 675 -5.76 -4.66 31.94
N GLY A 676 -5.64 -3.44 31.42
CA GLY A 676 -6.68 -2.41 31.47
C GLY A 676 -6.95 -1.83 30.09
N PHE A 677 -7.74 -0.77 30.04
CA PHE A 677 -8.26 -0.18 28.81
C PHE A 677 -7.82 1.27 28.64
N LEU A 678 -7.73 1.71 27.39
CA LEU A 678 -7.58 3.13 27.12
C LEU A 678 -8.88 3.88 27.39
N TYR A 679 -8.77 5.01 28.08
CA TYR A 679 -9.90 5.91 28.31
C TYR A 679 -9.48 7.38 28.32
N PRO A 680 -10.39 8.33 28.01
CA PRO A 680 -10.10 9.75 28.11
C PRO A 680 -10.12 10.22 29.57
N THR A 681 -9.13 10.98 29.98
CA THR A 681 -8.93 11.35 31.39
C THR A 681 -8.43 12.78 31.59
N SER A 682 -8.36 13.17 32.85
CA SER A 682 -7.84 14.45 33.31
C SER A 682 -6.31 14.46 33.33
N GLU A 683 -5.71 15.64 33.51
CA GLU A 683 -4.25 15.77 33.56
C GLU A 683 -3.61 14.99 34.72
N SER A 684 -4.29 14.91 35.87
CA SER A 684 -3.78 14.21 37.06
C SER A 684 -3.74 12.69 36.88
N GLU A 685 -4.51 12.15 35.95
CA GLU A 685 -4.66 10.71 35.68
C GLU A 685 -4.05 10.28 34.34
N LYS A 686 -3.39 11.18 33.60
CA LYS A 686 -2.79 10.86 32.29
C LYS A 686 -1.77 9.73 32.37
N ALA A 687 -1.78 8.88 31.36
CA ALA A 687 -0.77 7.86 31.15
C ALA A 687 0.36 8.38 30.25
N TRP A 688 1.53 7.74 30.37
CA TRP A 688 2.65 8.01 29.50
C TRP A 688 2.82 6.87 28.50
N PHE A 689 3.34 7.20 27.32
CA PHE A 689 3.47 6.30 26.20
C PHE A 689 4.85 6.45 25.58
N THR A 690 5.37 5.36 25.02
CA THR A 690 6.56 5.35 24.17
C THR A 690 6.25 4.62 22.87
N PHE A 691 6.66 5.23 21.75
CA PHE A 691 6.51 4.67 20.41
C PHE A 691 7.72 3.81 20.09
N GLN A 692 7.50 2.54 19.75
CA GLN A 692 8.57 1.57 19.51
C GLN A 692 8.37 0.86 18.18
N SER A 693 9.45 0.34 17.61
CA SER A 693 9.35 -0.54 16.44
C SER A 693 8.64 -1.84 16.82
N PRO A 694 7.81 -2.39 15.93
CA PRO A 694 7.14 -3.66 16.16
C PRO A 694 8.09 -4.81 16.47
N TYR A 695 7.59 -5.80 17.22
CA TYR A 695 8.39 -6.98 17.53
C TYR A 695 8.88 -7.69 16.26
N GLY A 696 10.15 -8.11 16.26
CA GLY A 696 10.80 -8.76 15.10
C GLY A 696 11.40 -7.79 14.08
N ILE A 697 11.16 -6.48 14.20
CA ILE A 697 11.80 -5.44 13.37
C ILE A 697 12.96 -4.81 14.17
N PRO A 698 14.13 -4.54 13.55
CA PRO A 698 15.20 -3.82 14.21
C PRO A 698 14.70 -2.48 14.80
N PRO A 699 15.10 -2.12 16.04
CA PRO A 699 14.68 -0.87 16.65
C PRO A 699 15.07 0.32 15.75
N LYS A 700 14.07 1.05 15.26
CA LYS A 700 14.28 2.32 14.58
C LYS A 700 14.72 3.37 15.60
N THR A 701 15.70 4.17 15.21
CA THR A 701 16.22 5.31 15.96
C THR A 701 15.95 6.59 15.18
N GLY A 702 15.80 7.72 15.88
CA GLY A 702 15.53 9.02 15.27
C GLY A 702 14.04 9.38 15.31
N SER A 703 13.61 10.25 14.40
CA SER A 703 12.26 10.80 14.33
C SER A 703 11.24 9.80 13.78
N ILE A 704 10.05 9.78 14.36
CA ILE A 704 8.85 9.12 13.82
C ILE A 704 8.37 9.94 12.61
N LEU A 705 8.20 9.26 11.49
CA LEU A 705 7.75 9.87 10.23
C LEU A 705 6.36 9.36 9.84
N THR A 706 5.68 10.09 8.94
CA THR A 706 4.45 9.59 8.31
C THR A 706 4.73 8.25 7.60
N ASN A 707 3.79 7.32 7.72
CA ASN A 707 3.85 5.91 7.30
C ASN A 707 4.73 4.99 8.14
N ASP A 708 5.38 5.47 9.20
CA ASP A 708 6.02 4.56 10.14
C ASP A 708 5.01 3.67 10.85
N VAL A 709 5.36 2.38 11.01
CA VAL A 709 4.59 1.43 11.81
C VAL A 709 5.20 1.34 13.21
N VAL A 710 4.38 1.55 14.23
CA VAL A 710 4.78 1.66 15.63
C VAL A 710 3.89 0.81 16.54
N GLU A 711 4.47 0.31 17.62
CA GLU A 711 3.74 -0.20 18.79
C GLU A 711 3.74 0.86 19.88
N LEU A 712 2.59 1.05 20.53
CA LEU A 712 2.47 1.95 21.68
C LEU A 712 2.67 1.14 22.96
N ARG A 713 3.69 1.52 23.74
CA ARG A 713 3.96 0.96 25.07
C ARG A 713 3.55 1.94 26.15
N VAL A 714 2.76 1.47 27.12
CA VAL A 714 2.24 2.23 28.26
C VAL A 714 3.30 2.27 29.37
N ARG A 715 3.52 3.44 29.94
CA ARG A 715 4.52 3.72 30.98
C ARG A 715 3.85 4.35 32.20
N ASP A 716 4.36 3.99 33.37
CA ASP A 716 3.96 4.63 34.62
C ASP A 716 4.49 6.08 34.72
N LYS A 717 3.89 6.86 35.62
CA LYS A 717 4.28 8.22 35.98
C LYS A 717 5.73 8.27 36.52
N GLY A 718 6.13 7.29 37.34
CA GLY A 718 7.53 7.10 37.74
C GLY A 718 8.34 6.47 36.60
N ASP A 719 9.56 6.96 36.33
CA ASP A 719 10.40 6.58 35.18
C ASP A 719 10.85 5.09 35.12
N SER A 720 10.29 4.21 35.94
CA SER A 720 10.83 2.87 36.18
C SER A 720 9.93 1.70 35.73
N ALA A 721 8.61 1.87 35.60
CA ALA A 721 7.69 0.75 35.35
C ALA A 721 7.08 0.76 33.93
N ASP A 722 7.36 -0.31 33.18
CA ASP A 722 6.66 -0.67 31.96
C ASP A 722 5.33 -1.33 32.32
N LEU A 723 4.21 -0.70 31.95
CA LEU A 723 2.88 -1.20 32.26
C LEU A 723 2.37 -2.18 31.20
N GLY A 724 2.88 -2.12 29.97
CA GLY A 724 2.48 -3.05 28.92
C GLY A 724 2.46 -2.47 27.51
N ILE A 725 2.07 -3.30 26.55
CA ILE A 725 1.91 -2.93 25.13
C ILE A 725 0.42 -2.98 24.77
N LEU A 726 -0.02 -2.08 23.89
CA LEU A 726 -1.39 -2.07 23.40
C LEU A 726 -1.75 -3.34 22.63
N MET A 727 -2.95 -3.83 22.86
CA MET A 727 -3.50 -5.02 22.20
C MET A 727 -5.00 -4.90 21.95
N LYS A 728 -5.52 -5.74 21.06
CA LYS A 728 -6.96 -5.96 20.90
C LYS A 728 -7.49 -6.57 22.18
N SER A 729 -8.45 -5.91 22.80
CA SER A 729 -9.02 -6.35 24.06
C SER A 729 -9.89 -7.59 23.90
N ALA A 730 -9.89 -8.44 24.92
CA ALA A 730 -10.82 -9.55 25.04
C ALA A 730 -11.16 -9.77 26.53
N TYR A 731 -12.43 -10.01 26.81
CA TYR A 731 -12.91 -10.43 28.12
C TYR A 731 -12.94 -11.95 28.21
N THR A 732 -12.33 -12.47 29.27
CA THR A 732 -12.25 -13.91 29.60
C THR A 732 -12.93 -14.17 30.94
N GLY A 733 -14.25 -13.99 30.98
CA GLY A 733 -15.06 -14.28 32.16
C GLY A 733 -15.47 -15.75 32.25
N HIS A 734 -15.95 -16.16 33.43
CA HIS A 734 -16.45 -17.53 33.66
C HIS A 734 -17.80 -17.82 32.97
N ASP A 735 -18.56 -16.78 32.62
CA ASP A 735 -19.82 -16.90 31.88
C ASP A 735 -19.60 -16.68 30.37
N GLU A 736 -19.80 -17.73 29.59
CA GLU A 736 -19.58 -17.75 28.14
C GLU A 736 -20.57 -16.85 27.38
N LYS A 737 -21.82 -16.74 27.84
CA LYS A 737 -22.85 -15.88 27.22
C LYS A 737 -22.55 -14.41 27.49
N LEU A 738 -22.22 -14.09 28.73
CA LEU A 738 -21.82 -12.74 29.12
C LEU A 738 -20.53 -12.34 28.39
N SER A 739 -19.57 -13.26 28.25
CA SER A 739 -18.33 -13.01 27.53
C SER A 739 -18.56 -12.70 26.05
N LYS A 740 -19.50 -13.38 25.37
CA LYS A 740 -19.82 -13.08 23.97
C LYS A 740 -20.39 -11.67 23.79
N VAL A 741 -21.37 -11.29 24.61
CA VAL A 741 -22.00 -9.95 24.56
C VAL A 741 -21.00 -8.85 24.88
N ILE A 742 -20.14 -9.07 25.88
CA ILE A 742 -19.11 -8.10 26.28
C ILE A 742 -18.04 -7.94 25.20
N ASN A 743 -17.61 -9.03 24.56
CA ASN A 743 -16.51 -9.00 23.60
C ASN A 743 -16.82 -8.18 22.34
N GLU A 744 -18.08 -8.10 21.90
CA GLU A 744 -18.49 -7.27 20.75
C GLU A 744 -18.19 -5.77 20.95
N ASP A 745 -18.31 -5.29 22.17
CA ASP A 745 -18.07 -3.89 22.53
C ASP A 745 -16.62 -3.66 22.96
N ILE A 746 -16.05 -4.61 23.71
CA ILE A 746 -14.67 -4.53 24.23
C ILE A 746 -13.62 -4.60 23.12
N GLN A 747 -13.80 -5.41 22.08
CA GLN A 747 -12.82 -5.54 21.00
C GLN A 747 -12.59 -4.23 20.22
N LYS A 748 -13.53 -3.29 20.28
CA LYS A 748 -13.42 -1.96 19.65
C LYS A 748 -12.51 -1.01 20.43
N VAL A 749 -12.18 -1.35 21.66
CA VAL A 749 -11.40 -0.50 22.57
C VAL A 749 -10.03 -1.12 22.79
N PRO A 750 -8.94 -0.39 22.49
CA PRO A 750 -7.60 -0.87 22.79
C PRO A 750 -7.39 -1.12 24.29
N GLY A 751 -6.86 -2.29 24.59
CA GLY A 751 -6.39 -2.67 25.93
C GLY A 751 -4.87 -2.63 25.98
N PHE A 752 -4.29 -2.89 27.15
CA PHE A 752 -2.85 -3.09 27.30
C PHE A 752 -2.57 -4.32 28.16
N VAL A 753 -1.46 -5.01 27.93
CA VAL A 753 -1.03 -6.13 28.77
C VAL A 753 0.45 -6.00 29.16
N PRO A 754 0.83 -6.29 30.41
CA PRO A 754 2.23 -6.33 30.80
C PRO A 754 2.98 -7.38 29.99
N ARG A 755 4.08 -6.97 29.33
CA ARG A 755 4.96 -7.92 28.67
C ARG A 755 5.85 -8.54 29.75
N LEU A 756 5.47 -9.73 30.24
CA LEU A 756 6.27 -10.46 31.23
C LEU A 756 7.72 -10.57 30.75
N ALA A 757 8.65 -10.16 31.61
CA ALA A 757 10.08 -10.30 31.35
C ALA A 757 10.38 -11.76 31.00
N THR A 758 11.07 -11.93 29.88
CA THR A 758 11.48 -13.20 29.27
C THR A 758 12.06 -14.15 30.34
N GLY A 759 11.28 -15.19 30.68
CA GLY A 759 11.71 -16.21 31.65
C GLY A 759 10.57 -17.05 32.24
N LYS A 760 9.35 -16.51 32.35
CA LYS A 760 8.16 -17.29 32.73
C LYS A 760 7.17 -17.34 31.57
N LYS A 761 7.02 -18.52 30.95
CA LYS A 761 5.93 -18.78 30.01
C LYS A 761 4.60 -18.68 30.77
N SER A 762 3.95 -17.52 30.70
CA SER A 762 2.52 -17.45 31.00
C SER A 762 1.78 -18.31 29.95
N GLN A 763 0.81 -19.10 30.40
CA GLN A 763 -0.04 -19.93 29.53
C GLN A 763 -0.81 -19.12 28.46
N VAL A 764 -0.77 -17.78 28.53
CA VAL A 764 -1.46 -16.86 27.61
C VAL A 764 -0.72 -16.64 26.27
N VAL A 765 0.55 -17.05 26.14
CA VAL A 765 1.38 -16.84 24.92
C VAL A 765 1.46 -18.09 24.03
N LYS A 766 0.33 -18.80 23.87
CA LYS A 766 0.22 -19.89 22.87
C LYS A 766 -0.54 -19.49 21.61
N ASP A 767 -1.30 -18.40 21.64
CA ASP A 767 -1.89 -17.78 20.46
C ASP A 767 -1.13 -16.48 20.12
N GLY A 768 -0.71 -16.39 18.86
CA GLY A 768 0.41 -15.60 18.35
C GLY A 768 0.33 -14.08 18.43
N ASP A 769 1.40 -13.45 17.95
CA ASP A 769 1.67 -12.01 17.79
C ASP A 769 0.52 -11.16 17.20
N GLN A 770 -0.58 -11.77 16.73
CA GLN A 770 -1.71 -11.12 16.05
C GLN A 770 -2.61 -10.26 16.94
N ARG A 771 -2.43 -10.29 18.28
CA ARG A 771 -3.25 -9.47 19.19
C ARG A 771 -2.65 -8.10 19.49
N PHE A 772 -1.35 -7.89 19.30
CA PHE A 772 -0.73 -6.58 19.55
C PHE A 772 -1.15 -5.57 18.51
N LEU A 773 -1.48 -4.36 18.95
CA LEU A 773 -1.90 -3.29 18.07
C LEU A 773 -0.66 -2.57 17.52
N GLN A 774 -0.51 -2.67 16.20
CA GLN A 774 0.46 -1.88 15.45
C GLN A 774 -0.27 -0.75 14.74
N PHE A 775 0.29 0.45 14.81
CA PHE A 775 -0.27 1.65 14.23
C PHE A 775 0.63 2.18 13.13
N ARG A 776 0.07 2.50 11.97
CA ARG A 776 0.70 3.38 10.99
C ARG A 776 0.47 4.83 11.43
N VAL A 777 1.54 5.58 11.57
CA VAL A 777 1.51 6.99 11.99
C VAL A 777 1.31 7.90 10.78
N GLU A 778 0.41 8.86 10.91
CA GLU A 778 0.33 10.03 10.02
C GLU A 778 0.63 11.27 10.85
N VAL A 779 1.74 11.94 10.59
CA VAL A 779 2.08 13.20 11.26
C VAL A 779 1.26 14.32 10.62
N VAL A 780 0.46 15.00 11.43
CA VAL A 780 -0.37 16.13 11.01
C VAL A 780 0.47 17.39 11.23
N GLU A 781 1.04 17.93 10.15
CA GLU A 781 1.76 19.21 10.22
C GLU A 781 0.75 20.32 10.58
N SER A 782 0.94 20.94 11.74
CA SER A 782 0.10 22.00 12.30
C SER A 782 0.30 23.35 11.62
#